data_AF-A0A8R7UZE3-F1
#
_entry.id   AF-A0A8R7UZE3-F1
#
_cell.length_a   1.000
_cell.length_b   1.000
_cell.length_c   1.000
_cell.angle_alpha   90.00
_cell.angle_beta   90.00
_cell.angle_gamma   90.00
#
_symmetry.space_group_name_H-M   'P 1'
#
loop_
_entity.id
_entity.type
_entity.pdbx_description
1 polymer ?
#
loop_
_entity_poly.entity_id
_entity_poly.type
_entity_poly.pdbx_seq_one_letter_code
_entity_poly.pdbx_strand_id
1 'polypeptide(L)'
;MFSVHSPRPLRGCGGAGEGADSGRELRRVNKVAARARAKGKRRETESARRKREEQERLDAEEADYRRSWEQGNELFYSRKYQEAAALYTEALKKNPKEPAVFRNRAQCHIFLGALPEGLEDAEKCIELDPTYLMGYVCKAKVQALMQKYESAMATYIEGLKCDPNSTIIIDGFKRCKTCIERSKGGDVGPEDLEDILRDWHSDICLSNELKKYMEEVAVFKKEASDECLRRIESEQTARTSEANQVQRQKETEEHLSKIQQELQQVKARQDEVANELLKANKHNEHAQNQLLELTDSKERCNQLQSKHDVLLKERDTALKEVEKLRWRSTAMPCQFSLAELECATENFSTSMKFRECGVASAYRGVLRNMKVAIKVLRHDGQGRSQFEQEVAIHSRVRHPNLVTLLGACKESSTLVYESLPNGSLEDFLSCEDKRQNLTWQIRVRIIAEICSALIFLHENKPDPIVHGDLKPANILLDANLVSKLRDFGISHLLIQSKSKNSHHPVEDPTYMDPEYLATRKMTPHCDVYSFGMVVLRLLTGQPPVGIKKIVEDAMKQGELNSIVDSSAGEWPVGHIQQLADLALICTEQSSRSRPALSGQLWTAVENMRDGAMLPSPSSSSSVRDESIIPSHFTCAISHEIMQDPHFAEDGFTYEGDLIRKWLQNNNRSPMTNKPLQHRKVIPNISLRSAIQEWLQQHSTLLQ
;
A
#
# COMPACT_ATOMS: atom_id res chain seq x y z
N MET A 1 51.34 21.85 77.95
CA MET A 1 50.59 22.75 77.04
C MET A 1 51.56 23.26 75.99
N PHE A 2 51.18 23.08 74.71
CA PHE A 2 51.69 23.71 73.48
C PHE A 2 53.14 24.23 73.46
N SER A 3 53.98 23.66 72.59
CA SER A 3 54.94 24.51 71.87
C SER A 3 55.50 23.88 70.60
N VAL A 4 55.50 24.73 69.57
CA VAL A 4 56.19 24.68 68.28
C VAL A 4 57.71 24.64 68.48
N HIS A 5 58.50 24.00 67.60
CA HIS A 5 59.89 24.36 67.21
C HIS A 5 60.25 23.61 65.89
N SER A 6 60.46 24.31 64.76
CA SER A 6 61.77 24.62 64.12
C SER A 6 62.42 23.46 63.34
N PRO A 7 63.08 23.67 62.16
CA PRO A 7 64.25 24.56 62.07
C PRO A 7 64.33 25.52 60.87
N ARG A 8 65.15 26.54 61.11
CA ARG A 8 65.48 27.73 60.33
C ARG A 8 66.34 27.44 59.07
N PRO A 9 66.26 28.30 58.04
CA PRO A 9 67.40 28.68 57.20
C PRO A 9 68.17 29.87 57.81
N LEU A 10 69.47 29.93 57.55
CA LEU A 10 70.41 30.95 58.02
C LEU A 10 70.15 32.32 57.36
N ARG A 11 70.26 33.37 58.19
CA ARG A 11 70.17 34.80 57.84
C ARG A 11 71.37 35.27 57.01
N GLY A 12 71.11 36.20 56.10
CA GLY A 12 72.01 37.28 55.71
C GLY A 12 71.18 38.49 55.27
N CYS A 13 71.24 39.60 56.01
CA CYS A 13 70.52 40.85 55.79
C CYS A 13 71.37 41.87 55.02
N GLY A 14 70.70 42.78 54.28
CA GLY A 14 71.02 44.21 54.28
C GLY A 14 71.56 44.84 52.99
N GLY A 15 70.78 45.76 52.39
CA GLY A 15 71.27 46.81 51.48
C GLY A 15 70.34 47.16 50.31
N ALA A 16 69.55 48.23 50.44
CA ALA A 16 68.64 48.79 49.43
C ALA A 16 69.03 50.25 49.08
N GLY A 17 68.65 50.71 47.87
CA GLY A 17 68.72 52.09 47.35
C GLY A 17 69.98 52.32 46.49
N GLU A 18 69.94 52.63 45.20
CA GLU A 18 69.09 53.58 44.47
C GLU A 18 68.79 53.08 43.04
N GLY A 19 67.53 53.16 42.62
CA GLY A 19 67.11 52.82 41.26
C GLY A 19 65.75 53.41 40.97
N ALA A 20 65.68 54.46 40.16
CA ALA A 20 64.40 54.96 39.63
C ALA A 20 64.51 55.65 38.26
N ASP A 21 65.63 56.26 37.89
CA ASP A 21 65.67 57.08 36.65
C ASP A 21 66.32 56.38 35.44
N SER A 22 67.20 55.39 35.66
CA SER A 22 67.93 54.70 34.60
C SER A 22 67.11 53.65 33.82
N GLY A 23 65.97 53.19 34.37
CA GLY A 23 65.25 52.03 33.86
C GLY A 23 64.36 52.27 32.63
N ARG A 24 63.92 53.52 32.39
CA ARG A 24 63.01 53.86 31.27
C ARG A 24 63.77 54.13 29.98
N GLU A 25 64.90 54.84 30.06
CA GLU A 25 65.81 55.12 28.94
C GLU A 25 66.42 53.82 28.38
N LEU A 26 66.90 52.93 29.25
CA LEU A 26 67.53 51.66 28.86
C LEU A 26 66.60 50.74 28.05
N ARG A 27 65.30 50.71 28.38
CA ARG A 27 64.33 49.84 27.70
C ARG A 27 64.04 50.30 26.26
N ARG A 28 64.02 51.62 26.00
CA ARG A 28 63.83 52.15 24.64
C ARG A 28 65.06 51.90 23.76
N VAL A 29 66.25 52.16 24.27
CA VAL A 29 67.51 51.94 23.55
C VAL A 29 67.71 50.46 23.23
N ASN A 30 67.44 49.56 24.19
CA ASN A 30 67.57 48.12 23.96
C ASN A 30 66.58 47.56 22.92
N LYS A 31 65.36 48.11 22.81
CA LYS A 31 64.37 47.65 21.83
C LYS A 31 64.72 48.07 20.40
N VAL A 32 65.30 49.27 20.23
CA VAL A 32 65.81 49.74 18.93
C VAL A 32 67.06 48.96 18.52
N ALA A 33 67.99 48.75 19.46
CA ALA A 33 69.20 47.95 19.23
C ALA A 33 68.88 46.50 18.86
N ALA A 34 67.89 45.88 19.51
CA ALA A 34 67.45 44.52 19.19
C ALA A 34 66.84 44.40 17.79
N ARG A 35 66.03 45.38 17.35
CA ARG A 35 65.47 45.43 15.99
C ARG A 35 66.55 45.65 14.93
N ALA A 36 67.56 46.47 15.22
CA ALA A 36 68.70 46.67 14.31
C ALA A 36 69.54 45.39 14.16
N ARG A 37 69.84 44.69 15.27
CA ARG A 37 70.56 43.40 15.27
C ARG A 37 69.79 42.30 14.52
N ALA A 38 68.47 42.24 14.68
CA ALA A 38 67.63 41.28 13.96
C ALA A 38 67.58 41.54 12.44
N LYS A 39 67.57 42.82 12.01
CA LYS A 39 67.65 43.19 10.59
C LYS A 39 69.03 42.89 9.99
N GLY A 40 70.11 43.10 10.74
CA GLY A 40 71.47 42.73 10.34
C GLY A 40 71.63 41.22 10.11
N LYS A 41 71.23 40.40 11.11
CA LYS A 41 71.28 38.93 11.00
C LYS A 41 70.47 38.38 9.83
N ARG A 42 69.28 38.93 9.55
CA ARG A 42 68.47 38.51 8.38
C ARG A 42 69.19 38.74 7.05
N ARG A 43 69.85 39.90 6.89
CA ARG A 43 70.60 40.22 5.66
C ARG A 43 71.81 39.30 5.47
N GLU A 44 72.53 38.99 6.54
CA GLU A 44 73.66 38.05 6.49
C GLU A 44 73.21 36.62 6.14
N THR A 45 72.13 36.14 6.76
CA THR A 45 71.59 34.80 6.47
C THR A 45 71.08 34.66 5.04
N GLU A 46 70.51 35.73 4.47
CA GLU A 46 70.01 35.71 3.10
C GLU A 46 71.14 35.76 2.06
N SER A 47 72.23 36.48 2.36
CA SER A 47 73.45 36.43 1.53
C SER A 47 74.13 35.07 1.58
N ALA A 48 74.16 34.40 2.74
CA ALA A 48 74.73 33.06 2.88
C ALA A 48 73.92 32.00 2.11
N ARG A 49 72.58 32.10 2.14
CA ARG A 49 71.69 31.21 1.38
C ARG A 49 71.93 31.32 -0.13
N ARG A 50 72.01 32.54 -0.67
CA ARG A 50 72.26 32.74 -2.11
C ARG A 50 73.59 32.16 -2.58
N LYS A 51 74.65 32.32 -1.79
CA LYS A 51 75.96 31.71 -2.10
C LYS A 51 75.93 30.19 -2.11
N ARG A 52 75.15 29.58 -1.22
CA ARG A 52 74.98 28.13 -1.15
C ARG A 52 74.17 27.59 -2.33
N GLU A 53 73.09 28.27 -2.70
CA GLU A 53 72.27 27.91 -3.87
C GLU A 53 73.06 28.05 -5.19
N GLU A 54 73.93 29.05 -5.28
CA GLU A 54 74.82 29.22 -6.44
C GLU A 54 75.89 28.12 -6.50
N GLN A 55 76.48 27.73 -5.37
CA GLN A 55 77.43 26.62 -5.30
C GLN A 55 76.77 25.28 -5.64
N GLU A 56 75.59 25.00 -5.10
CA GLU A 56 74.84 23.77 -5.38
C GLU A 56 74.47 23.66 -6.87
N ARG A 57 74.20 24.78 -7.56
CA ARG A 57 73.98 24.80 -9.01
C ARG A 57 75.25 24.46 -9.78
N LEU A 58 76.40 25.03 -9.41
CA LEU A 58 77.69 24.75 -10.04
C LEU A 58 78.10 23.29 -9.84
N ASP A 59 77.89 22.73 -8.64
CA ASP A 59 78.21 21.33 -8.33
C ASP A 59 77.32 20.35 -9.13
N ALA A 60 76.06 20.72 -9.36
CA ALA A 60 75.14 19.93 -10.19
C ALA A 60 75.53 19.93 -11.68
N GLU A 61 75.95 21.08 -12.23
CA GLU A 61 76.41 21.18 -13.62
C GLU A 61 77.69 20.35 -13.86
N GLU A 62 78.63 20.34 -12.90
CA GLU A 62 79.87 19.54 -12.95
C GLU A 62 79.60 18.03 -12.84
N ALA A 63 78.68 17.62 -11.96
CA ALA A 63 78.27 16.21 -11.83
C ALA A 63 77.59 15.71 -13.11
N ASP A 64 76.77 16.56 -13.74
CA ASP A 64 76.08 16.24 -14.98
C ASP A 64 77.02 16.20 -16.20
N TYR A 65 78.08 17.02 -16.22
CA TYR A 65 79.17 16.90 -17.19
C TYR A 65 79.89 15.54 -17.07
N ARG A 66 80.30 15.17 -15.85
CA ARG A 66 81.01 13.90 -15.60
C ARG A 66 80.18 12.68 -15.98
N ARG A 67 78.88 12.67 -15.67
CA ARG A 67 77.98 11.58 -16.05
C ARG A 67 77.91 11.39 -17.57
N SER A 68 77.79 12.48 -18.34
CA SER A 68 77.76 12.41 -19.80
C SER A 68 79.08 11.89 -20.39
N TRP A 69 80.22 12.29 -19.81
CA TRP A 69 81.54 11.83 -20.28
C TRP A 69 81.76 10.33 -19.98
N GLU A 70 81.44 9.87 -18.77
CA GLU A 70 81.61 8.46 -18.37
C GLU A 70 80.71 7.53 -19.20
N GLN A 71 79.45 7.89 -19.40
CA GLN A 71 78.53 7.13 -20.26
C GLN A 71 79.00 7.10 -21.71
N GLY A 72 79.57 8.21 -22.22
CA GLY A 72 80.22 8.22 -23.53
C GLY A 72 81.36 7.21 -23.62
N ASN A 73 82.19 7.09 -22.58
CA ASN A 73 83.28 6.11 -22.52
C ASN A 73 82.76 4.67 -22.48
N GLU A 74 81.70 4.38 -21.72
CA GLU A 74 81.07 3.05 -21.70
C GLU A 74 80.53 2.65 -23.08
N LEU A 75 79.86 3.58 -23.78
CA LEU A 75 79.35 3.33 -25.13
C LEU A 75 80.47 3.17 -26.15
N PHE A 76 81.57 3.91 -25.99
CA PHE A 76 82.78 3.75 -26.79
C PHE A 76 83.37 2.34 -26.65
N TYR A 77 83.54 1.84 -25.42
CA TYR A 77 84.01 0.46 -25.18
C TYR A 77 83.01 -0.59 -25.67
N SER A 78 81.72 -0.27 -25.66
CA SER A 78 80.65 -1.09 -26.23
C SER A 78 80.53 -0.99 -27.77
N ARG A 79 81.49 -0.32 -28.44
CA ARG A 79 81.56 -0.09 -29.89
C ARG A 79 80.36 0.67 -30.49
N LYS A 80 79.61 1.39 -29.67
CA LYS A 80 78.46 2.21 -30.07
C LYS A 80 78.91 3.65 -30.32
N TYR A 81 79.76 3.83 -31.34
CA TYR A 81 80.50 5.08 -31.56
C TYR A 81 79.61 6.29 -31.87
N GLN A 82 78.47 6.09 -32.55
CA GLN A 82 77.54 7.17 -32.89
C GLN A 82 76.85 7.75 -31.63
N GLU A 83 76.40 6.88 -30.73
CA GLU A 83 75.80 7.28 -29.46
C GLU A 83 76.85 7.87 -28.50
N ALA A 84 78.07 7.30 -28.49
CA ALA A 84 79.19 7.84 -27.72
C ALA A 84 79.57 9.26 -28.15
N ALA A 85 79.65 9.52 -29.47
CA ALA A 85 79.94 10.86 -30.00
C ALA A 85 78.87 11.89 -29.61
N ALA A 86 77.60 11.49 -29.55
CA ALA A 86 76.50 12.35 -29.09
C ALA A 86 76.65 12.72 -27.60
N LEU A 87 76.98 11.76 -26.74
CA LEU A 87 77.19 12.03 -25.32
C LEU A 87 78.43 12.89 -25.05
N TYR A 88 79.51 12.71 -25.79
CA TYR A 88 80.66 13.62 -25.71
C TYR A 88 80.32 15.03 -26.18
N THR A 89 79.44 15.17 -27.17
CA THR A 89 78.95 16.48 -27.60
C THR A 89 78.15 17.16 -26.50
N GLU A 90 77.29 16.43 -25.78
CA GLU A 90 76.58 16.94 -24.61
C GLU A 90 77.53 17.29 -23.45
N ALA A 91 78.58 16.51 -23.23
CA ALA A 91 79.61 16.83 -22.23
C ALA A 91 80.36 18.13 -22.59
N LEU A 92 80.74 18.31 -23.86
CA LEU A 92 81.45 19.49 -24.34
C LEU A 92 80.59 20.77 -24.32
N LYS A 93 79.26 20.68 -24.44
CA LYS A 93 78.36 21.83 -24.23
C LYS A 93 78.48 22.39 -22.80
N LYS A 94 78.78 21.53 -21.83
CA LYS A 94 78.85 21.89 -20.40
C LYS A 94 80.26 22.31 -20.00
N ASN A 95 81.28 21.57 -20.45
CA ASN A 95 82.69 21.91 -20.26
C ASN A 95 83.46 21.90 -21.58
N PRO A 96 83.53 23.04 -22.30
CA PRO A 96 84.15 23.11 -23.63
C PRO A 96 85.68 23.19 -23.59
N LYS A 97 86.32 23.07 -22.41
CA LYS A 97 87.77 23.26 -22.24
C LYS A 97 88.54 21.97 -21.98
N GLU A 98 87.90 20.81 -21.98
CA GLU A 98 88.54 19.52 -21.68
C GLU A 98 89.11 18.84 -22.96
N PRO A 99 90.45 18.75 -23.13
CA PRO A 99 91.05 18.16 -24.33
C PRO A 99 90.77 16.67 -24.50
N ALA A 100 90.64 15.91 -23.40
CA ALA A 100 90.43 14.47 -23.46
C ALA A 100 89.08 14.07 -24.08
N VAL A 101 88.03 14.89 -23.86
CA VAL A 101 86.69 14.64 -24.43
C VAL A 101 86.69 14.88 -25.94
N PHE A 102 87.36 15.95 -26.41
CA PHE A 102 87.58 16.18 -27.84
C PHE A 102 88.35 15.02 -28.48
N ARG A 103 89.41 14.52 -27.85
CA ARG A 103 90.15 13.35 -28.35
C ARG A 103 89.29 12.09 -28.44
N ASN A 104 88.44 11.83 -27.45
CA ASN A 104 87.56 10.65 -27.47
C ASN A 104 86.46 10.79 -28.53
N ARG A 105 85.89 11.99 -28.72
CA ARG A 105 84.94 12.25 -29.80
C ARG A 105 85.58 12.18 -31.19
N ALA A 106 86.79 12.71 -31.35
CA ALA A 106 87.58 12.56 -32.59
C ALA A 106 87.82 11.09 -32.92
N GLN A 107 88.13 10.26 -31.92
CA GLN A 107 88.29 8.83 -32.10
C GLN A 107 86.98 8.14 -32.51
N CYS A 108 85.83 8.54 -31.96
CA CYS A 108 84.52 8.08 -32.44
C CYS A 108 84.30 8.45 -33.92
N HIS A 109 84.60 9.69 -34.30
CA HIS A 109 84.45 10.16 -35.68
C HIS A 109 85.35 9.37 -36.65
N ILE A 110 86.58 9.02 -36.25
CA ILE A 110 87.45 8.10 -37.00
C ILE A 110 86.74 6.75 -37.22
N PHE A 111 86.19 6.15 -36.17
CA PHE A 111 85.50 4.87 -36.26
C PHE A 111 84.22 4.92 -37.10
N LEU A 112 83.57 6.08 -37.15
CA LEU A 112 82.38 6.32 -37.97
C LEU A 112 82.71 6.73 -39.41
N GLY A 113 83.99 6.96 -39.73
CA GLY A 113 84.44 7.47 -41.03
C GLY A 113 84.18 8.97 -41.26
N ALA A 114 83.72 9.71 -40.23
CA ALA A 114 83.51 11.16 -40.25
C ALA A 114 84.84 11.91 -40.06
N LEU A 115 85.77 11.71 -41.00
CA LEU A 115 87.15 12.19 -40.88
C LEU A 115 87.29 13.72 -40.77
N PRO A 116 86.52 14.56 -41.49
CA PRO A 116 86.59 16.02 -41.32
C PRO A 116 86.27 16.49 -39.90
N GLU A 117 85.21 15.95 -39.30
CA GLU A 117 84.78 16.26 -37.93
C GLU A 117 85.77 15.72 -36.89
N GLY A 118 86.38 14.56 -37.17
CA GLY A 118 87.46 14.01 -36.35
C GLY A 118 88.74 14.86 -36.40
N LEU A 119 89.03 15.48 -37.54
CA LEU A 119 90.19 16.37 -37.69
C LEU A 119 89.98 17.67 -36.90
N GLU A 120 88.79 18.27 -37.01
CA GLU A 120 88.43 19.49 -36.27
C GLU A 120 88.54 19.28 -34.76
N ASP A 121 88.01 18.18 -34.24
CA ASP A 121 88.11 17.84 -32.82
C ASP A 121 89.56 17.59 -32.37
N ALA A 122 90.37 16.93 -33.19
CA ALA A 122 91.78 16.70 -32.88
C ALA A 122 92.61 18.00 -32.91
N GLU A 123 92.28 18.94 -33.80
CA GLU A 123 92.87 20.28 -33.82
C GLU A 123 92.46 21.10 -32.59
N LYS A 124 91.18 21.06 -32.22
CA LYS A 124 90.68 21.70 -31.00
C LYS A 124 91.33 21.14 -29.75
N CYS A 125 91.58 19.83 -29.71
CA CYS A 125 92.30 19.17 -28.63
C CYS A 125 93.72 19.75 -28.43
N ILE A 126 94.47 19.94 -29.52
CA ILE A 126 95.83 20.52 -29.48
C ILE A 126 95.78 22.03 -29.19
N GLU A 127 94.78 22.76 -29.69
CA GLU A 127 94.60 24.19 -29.38
C GLU A 127 94.36 24.42 -27.89
N LEU A 128 93.59 23.54 -27.24
CA LEU A 128 93.29 23.62 -25.81
C LEU A 128 94.47 23.18 -24.93
N ASP A 129 95.19 22.12 -25.32
CA ASP A 129 96.41 21.68 -24.64
C ASP A 129 97.49 21.25 -25.66
N PRO A 130 98.43 22.15 -25.99
CA PRO A 130 99.53 21.86 -26.91
C PRO A 130 100.53 20.82 -26.40
N THR A 131 100.47 20.43 -25.13
CA THR A 131 101.36 19.42 -24.52
C THR A 131 100.74 18.02 -24.54
N TYR A 132 99.46 17.90 -24.87
CA TYR A 132 98.74 16.63 -24.86
C TYR A 132 99.08 15.77 -26.08
N LEU A 133 99.98 14.80 -25.86
CA LEU A 133 100.50 13.89 -26.90
C LEU A 133 99.41 13.21 -27.73
N MET A 134 98.31 12.80 -27.10
CA MET A 134 97.24 12.07 -27.76
C MET A 134 96.45 12.92 -28.76
N GLY A 135 96.48 14.25 -28.63
CA GLY A 135 95.92 15.17 -29.62
C GLY A 135 96.66 15.08 -30.96
N TYR A 136 98.00 15.13 -30.93
CA TYR A 136 98.84 14.94 -32.12
C TYR A 136 98.70 13.55 -32.72
N VAL A 137 98.64 12.50 -31.88
CA VAL A 137 98.42 11.13 -32.34
C VAL A 137 97.09 10.99 -33.06
N CYS A 138 96.02 11.58 -32.51
CA CYS A 138 94.69 11.52 -33.10
C CYS A 138 94.63 12.35 -34.40
N LYS A 139 95.17 13.57 -34.42
CA LYS A 139 95.23 14.43 -35.61
C LYS A 139 95.98 13.75 -36.75
N ALA A 140 97.15 13.18 -36.46
CA ALA A 140 97.95 12.48 -37.46
C ALA A 140 97.27 11.19 -37.95
N LYS A 141 96.55 10.46 -37.08
CA LYS A 141 95.69 9.33 -37.46
C LYS A 141 94.64 9.73 -38.48
N VAL A 142 93.89 10.80 -38.20
CA VAL A 142 92.85 11.31 -39.10
C VAL A 142 93.45 11.74 -40.43
N GLN A 143 94.55 12.50 -40.42
CA GLN A 143 95.22 12.95 -41.65
C GLN A 143 95.73 11.78 -42.50
N ALA A 144 96.26 10.72 -41.87
CA ALA A 144 96.70 9.51 -42.55
C ALA A 144 95.51 8.75 -43.19
N LEU A 145 94.38 8.67 -42.50
CA LEU A 145 93.14 8.07 -43.04
C LEU A 145 92.53 8.91 -44.17
N MET A 146 92.74 10.23 -44.17
CA MET A 146 92.41 11.11 -45.30
C MET A 146 93.44 11.05 -46.44
N GLN A 147 94.41 10.13 -46.39
CA GLN A 147 95.49 9.96 -47.37
C GLN A 147 96.43 11.18 -47.50
N LYS A 148 96.43 12.10 -46.53
CA LYS A 148 97.36 13.24 -46.46
C LYS A 148 98.60 12.84 -45.66
N TYR A 149 99.33 11.85 -46.14
CA TYR A 149 100.40 11.19 -45.39
C TYR A 149 101.56 12.12 -45.04
N GLU A 150 101.93 13.07 -45.91
CA GLU A 150 102.97 14.06 -45.64
C GLU A 150 102.56 14.99 -44.48
N SER A 151 101.30 15.40 -44.46
CA SER A 151 100.74 16.20 -43.37
C SER A 151 100.69 15.42 -42.05
N ALA A 152 100.31 14.13 -42.12
CA ALA A 152 100.27 13.25 -40.95
C ALA A 152 101.68 13.05 -40.35
N MET A 153 102.69 12.86 -41.20
CA MET A 153 104.09 12.75 -40.79
C MET A 153 104.60 14.03 -40.13
N ALA A 154 104.25 15.20 -40.66
CA ALA A 154 104.58 16.48 -40.05
C ALA A 154 103.96 16.61 -38.65
N THR A 155 102.68 16.27 -38.50
CA THR A 155 101.98 16.27 -37.20
C THR A 155 102.60 15.28 -36.20
N TYR A 156 103.04 14.10 -36.65
CA TYR A 156 103.77 13.16 -35.79
C TYR A 156 105.12 13.71 -35.32
N ILE A 157 105.89 14.37 -36.20
CA ILE A 157 107.13 15.04 -35.81
C ILE A 157 106.87 16.13 -34.77
N GLU A 158 105.79 16.90 -34.92
CA GLU A 158 105.39 17.89 -33.91
C GLU A 158 105.06 17.24 -32.57
N GLY A 159 104.34 16.11 -32.57
CA GLY A 159 104.06 15.35 -31.35
C GLY A 159 105.31 14.76 -30.67
N LEU A 160 106.37 14.41 -31.43
CA LEU A 160 107.66 14.00 -30.84
C LEU A 160 108.34 15.11 -30.03
N LYS A 161 107.96 16.39 -30.20
CA LYS A 161 108.45 17.46 -29.33
C LYS A 161 107.88 17.35 -27.92
N CYS A 162 106.68 16.78 -27.76
CA CYS A 162 106.05 16.55 -26.46
C CYS A 162 106.63 15.31 -25.77
N ASP A 163 106.77 14.20 -26.51
CA ASP A 163 107.45 12.97 -26.04
C ASP A 163 108.35 12.38 -27.13
N PRO A 164 109.67 12.62 -27.07
CA PRO A 164 110.62 12.16 -28.08
C PRO A 164 110.74 10.65 -28.23
N ASN A 165 110.38 9.88 -27.19
CA ASN A 165 110.52 8.42 -27.17
C ASN A 165 109.18 7.70 -27.35
N SER A 166 108.12 8.43 -27.70
CA SER A 166 106.78 7.85 -27.87
C SER A 166 106.77 6.81 -28.99
N THR A 167 106.63 5.54 -28.61
CA THR A 167 106.55 4.42 -29.56
C THR A 167 105.35 4.56 -30.49
N ILE A 168 104.21 5.06 -30.00
CA ILE A 168 102.97 5.25 -30.77
C ILE A 168 103.17 6.26 -31.91
N ILE A 169 103.92 7.34 -31.66
CA ILE A 169 104.20 8.37 -32.67
C ILE A 169 105.28 7.91 -33.64
N ILE A 170 106.37 7.32 -33.14
CA ILE A 170 107.45 6.78 -33.98
C ILE A 170 106.89 5.73 -34.94
N ASP A 171 105.99 4.88 -34.46
CA ASP A 171 105.39 3.84 -35.27
C ASP A 171 104.36 4.39 -36.26
N GLY A 172 103.49 5.33 -35.83
CA GLY A 172 102.58 6.05 -36.73
C GLY A 172 103.32 6.81 -37.85
N PHE A 173 104.46 7.43 -37.54
CA PHE A 173 105.32 8.11 -38.52
C PHE A 173 105.92 7.13 -39.53
N LYS A 174 106.44 5.97 -39.07
CA LYS A 174 106.95 4.91 -39.95
C LYS A 174 105.84 4.36 -40.86
N ARG A 175 104.64 4.10 -40.32
CA ARG A 175 103.48 3.63 -41.09
C ARG A 175 103.11 4.60 -42.21
N CYS A 176 103.07 5.91 -41.94
CA CYS A 176 102.80 6.93 -42.96
C CYS A 176 103.90 6.98 -44.03
N LYS A 177 105.18 6.88 -43.65
CA LYS A 177 106.31 6.84 -44.58
C LYS A 177 106.20 5.66 -45.55
N THR A 178 105.87 4.48 -45.05
CA THR A 178 105.67 3.27 -45.86
C THR A 178 104.48 3.42 -46.83
N CYS A 179 103.40 4.10 -46.43
CA CYS A 179 102.26 4.36 -47.32
C CYS A 179 102.63 5.29 -48.49
N ILE A 180 103.44 6.33 -48.26
CA ILE A 180 103.96 7.21 -49.33
C ILE A 180 104.85 6.42 -50.30
N GLU A 181 105.73 5.55 -49.78
CA GLU A 181 106.62 4.70 -50.58
C GLU A 181 105.83 3.71 -51.46
N ARG A 182 104.70 3.20 -50.98
CA ARG A 182 103.78 2.34 -51.75
C ARG A 182 102.97 3.14 -52.80
N SER A 183 102.53 4.36 -52.49
CA SER A 183 101.75 5.19 -53.44
C SER A 183 102.52 5.60 -54.70
N LYS A 184 103.86 5.65 -54.63
CA LYS A 184 104.74 5.89 -55.78
C LYS A 184 104.85 4.68 -56.72
N GLY A 185 104.27 3.53 -56.35
CA GLY A 185 104.27 2.30 -57.12
C GLY A 185 102.88 1.67 -57.23
N GLY A 186 101.95 2.35 -57.92
CA GLY A 186 100.80 1.75 -58.60
C GLY A 186 99.72 1.03 -57.77
N ASP A 187 98.60 1.73 -57.61
CA ASP A 187 97.24 1.29 -57.20
C ASP A 187 97.06 0.74 -55.77
N VAL A 188 96.32 1.50 -54.96
CA VAL A 188 95.87 1.10 -53.61
C VAL A 188 94.38 0.81 -53.70
N GLY A 189 93.98 -0.45 -53.46
CA GLY A 189 92.60 -0.89 -53.54
C GLY A 189 91.84 -0.73 -52.22
N PRO A 190 90.50 -0.69 -52.23
CA PRO A 190 89.68 -0.54 -51.02
C PRO A 190 89.83 -1.68 -49.98
N GLU A 191 90.31 -2.87 -50.38
CA GLU A 191 90.65 -3.96 -49.45
C GLU A 191 91.91 -3.65 -48.62
N ASP A 192 92.84 -2.84 -49.12
CA ASP A 192 94.05 -2.45 -48.40
C ASP A 192 93.77 -1.46 -47.25
N LEU A 193 92.68 -0.68 -47.37
CA LEU A 193 92.25 0.25 -46.31
C LEU A 193 91.68 -0.48 -45.09
N GLU A 194 91.04 -1.63 -45.30
CA GLU A 194 90.46 -2.44 -44.24
C GLU A 194 91.54 -3.17 -43.42
N ASP A 195 92.65 -3.54 -44.06
CA ASP A 195 93.84 -4.09 -43.40
C ASP A 195 94.68 -3.02 -42.69
N ILE A 196 94.79 -1.81 -43.24
CA ILE A 196 95.36 -0.65 -42.52
C ILE A 196 94.51 -0.33 -41.28
N LEU A 197 93.18 -0.34 -41.41
CA LEU A 197 92.29 -0.20 -40.25
C LEU A 197 92.56 -1.32 -39.25
N ARG A 198 92.61 -2.59 -39.65
CA ARG A 198 92.87 -3.74 -38.75
C ARG A 198 94.19 -3.62 -37.97
N ASP A 199 95.25 -3.15 -38.61
CA ASP A 199 96.60 -3.05 -38.02
C ASP A 199 96.75 -1.87 -37.04
N TRP A 200 96.01 -0.77 -37.23
CA TRP A 200 95.96 0.31 -36.23
C TRP A 200 95.15 -0.05 -34.97
N HIS A 201 94.41 -1.17 -35.01
CA HIS A 201 93.66 -1.73 -33.88
C HIS A 201 94.42 -2.84 -33.12
N SER A 202 95.61 -3.25 -33.57
CA SER A 202 96.31 -4.45 -33.07
C SER A 202 97.54 -4.19 -32.16
N ASP A 203 97.71 -2.98 -31.62
CA ASP A 203 98.82 -2.69 -30.69
C ASP A 203 98.55 -3.15 -29.25
N ILE A 204 98.44 -4.48 -29.05
CA ILE A 204 98.78 -5.13 -27.77
C ILE A 204 99.55 -6.43 -28.06
N CYS A 205 100.85 -6.42 -27.72
CA CYS A 205 101.70 -7.54 -27.30
C CYS A 205 102.88 -7.90 -28.23
N LEU A 206 104.11 -7.68 -27.72
CA LEU A 206 105.31 -8.39 -28.15
C LEU A 206 105.63 -9.49 -27.13
N SER A 207 105.56 -10.73 -27.60
CA SER A 207 106.01 -11.95 -26.93
C SER A 207 107.39 -12.35 -27.47
N ASN A 208 108.21 -12.99 -26.62
CA ASN A 208 108.70 -14.35 -26.86
C ASN A 208 109.79 -14.79 -25.86
N GLU A 209 110.30 -13.91 -25.00
CA GLU A 209 111.03 -14.34 -23.78
C GLU A 209 110.09 -14.65 -22.59
N LEU A 210 108.84 -14.17 -22.66
CA LEU A 210 107.78 -14.52 -21.71
C LEU A 210 107.25 -15.95 -21.91
N LYS A 211 107.52 -16.61 -23.05
CA LYS A 211 106.95 -17.92 -23.39
C LYS A 211 107.51 -19.05 -22.53
N LYS A 212 108.74 -18.90 -22.04
CA LYS A 212 109.41 -19.87 -21.16
C LYS A 212 108.99 -19.72 -19.69
N TYR A 213 108.73 -18.48 -19.24
CA TYR A 213 108.12 -18.22 -17.94
C TYR A 213 106.61 -18.49 -17.93
N MET A 214 105.95 -18.42 -19.09
CA MET A 214 104.52 -18.70 -19.25
C MET A 214 104.16 -20.18 -19.20
N GLU A 215 105.09 -21.14 -19.31
CA GLU A 215 104.77 -22.58 -19.18
C GLU A 215 104.73 -23.03 -17.71
N GLU A 216 105.64 -22.52 -16.87
CA GLU A 216 105.57 -22.73 -15.42
C GLU A 216 104.46 -21.88 -14.78
N VAL A 217 104.27 -20.65 -15.27
CA VAL A 217 103.09 -19.85 -14.97
C VAL A 217 101.85 -20.39 -15.69
N ALA A 218 101.90 -21.30 -16.69
CA ALA A 218 100.70 -21.90 -17.31
C ALA A 218 100.15 -23.01 -16.45
N VAL A 219 100.97 -23.75 -15.70
CA VAL A 219 100.47 -24.69 -14.70
C VAL A 219 99.85 -23.92 -13.54
N PHE A 220 100.53 -22.87 -13.04
CA PHE A 220 99.98 -22.00 -12.00
C PHE A 220 98.80 -21.14 -12.49
N LYS A 221 98.77 -20.71 -13.76
CA LYS A 221 97.63 -20.03 -14.39
C LYS A 221 96.55 -21.01 -14.76
N LYS A 222 96.81 -22.29 -15.03
CA LYS A 222 95.77 -23.29 -15.28
C LYS A 222 95.13 -23.68 -13.96
N GLU A 223 95.89 -23.87 -12.89
CA GLU A 223 95.33 -24.07 -11.55
C GLU A 223 94.66 -22.81 -11.02
N ALA A 224 95.24 -21.62 -11.21
CA ALA A 224 94.58 -20.35 -10.87
C ALA A 224 93.43 -20.01 -11.82
N SER A 225 93.44 -20.45 -13.08
CA SER A 225 92.34 -20.27 -14.04
C SER A 225 91.24 -21.28 -13.80
N ASP A 226 91.53 -22.52 -13.41
CA ASP A 226 90.54 -23.54 -13.04
C ASP A 226 89.94 -23.19 -11.67
N GLU A 227 90.74 -22.64 -10.74
CA GLU A 227 90.25 -22.06 -9.49
C GLU A 227 89.48 -20.75 -9.73
N CYS A 228 89.89 -19.92 -10.67
CA CYS A 228 89.14 -18.74 -11.10
C CYS A 228 87.84 -19.16 -11.81
N LEU A 229 87.85 -20.22 -12.62
CA LEU A 229 86.67 -20.76 -13.30
C LEU A 229 85.72 -21.38 -12.29
N ARG A 230 86.21 -22.16 -11.31
CA ARG A 230 85.40 -22.67 -10.19
C ARG A 230 84.85 -21.53 -9.34
N ARG A 231 85.61 -20.45 -9.12
CA ARG A 231 85.12 -19.26 -8.42
C ARG A 231 84.06 -18.53 -9.25
N ILE A 232 84.27 -18.33 -10.54
CA ILE A 232 83.30 -17.73 -11.47
C ILE A 232 82.04 -18.59 -11.57
N GLU A 233 82.15 -19.91 -11.66
CA GLU A 233 81.02 -20.84 -11.65
C GLU A 233 80.33 -20.85 -10.28
N SER A 234 81.08 -20.81 -9.17
CA SER A 234 80.51 -20.69 -7.83
C SER A 234 79.82 -19.33 -7.60
N GLU A 235 80.34 -18.27 -8.21
CA GLU A 235 79.81 -16.92 -8.13
C GLU A 235 78.63 -16.75 -9.10
N GLN A 236 78.63 -17.42 -10.25
CA GLN A 236 77.47 -17.50 -11.15
C GLN A 236 76.36 -18.36 -10.55
N THR A 237 76.68 -19.49 -9.91
CA THR A 237 75.70 -20.31 -9.18
C THR A 237 75.17 -19.59 -7.93
N ALA A 238 76.02 -18.83 -7.22
CA ALA A 238 75.59 -17.95 -6.14
C ALA A 238 74.70 -16.81 -6.66
N ARG A 239 75.09 -16.12 -7.74
CA ARG A 239 74.30 -15.04 -8.36
C ARG A 239 72.98 -15.55 -8.94
N THR A 240 72.95 -16.72 -9.56
CA THR A 240 71.69 -17.33 -10.03
C THR A 240 70.83 -17.80 -8.87
N SER A 241 71.42 -18.32 -7.79
CA SER A 241 70.71 -18.64 -6.56
C SER A 241 70.12 -17.39 -5.89
N GLU A 242 70.89 -16.31 -5.80
CA GLU A 242 70.45 -15.00 -5.30
C GLU A 242 69.38 -14.38 -6.21
N ALA A 243 69.54 -14.44 -7.53
CA ALA A 243 68.52 -13.99 -8.48
C ALA A 243 67.22 -14.80 -8.36
N ASN A 244 67.31 -16.12 -8.19
CA ASN A 244 66.15 -16.99 -7.93
C ASN A 244 65.54 -16.70 -6.55
N GLN A 245 66.34 -16.32 -5.55
CA GLN A 245 65.85 -15.92 -4.24
C GLN A 245 65.13 -14.57 -4.28
N VAL A 246 65.67 -13.59 -5.00
CA VAL A 246 65.03 -12.28 -5.24
C VAL A 246 63.75 -12.44 -6.06
N GLN A 247 63.75 -13.30 -7.07
CA GLN A 247 62.55 -13.60 -7.85
C GLN A 247 61.46 -14.25 -7.00
N ARG A 248 61.81 -15.24 -6.16
CA ARG A 248 60.87 -15.83 -5.19
C ARG A 248 60.38 -14.80 -4.18
N GLN A 249 61.23 -13.90 -3.70
CA GLN A 249 60.81 -12.80 -2.81
C GLN A 249 59.81 -11.89 -3.50
N LYS A 250 60.06 -11.49 -4.74
CA LYS A 250 59.14 -10.68 -5.54
C LYS A 250 57.80 -11.38 -5.76
N GLU A 251 57.80 -12.67 -6.11
CA GLU A 251 56.58 -13.47 -6.24
C GLU A 251 55.82 -13.54 -4.91
N THR A 252 56.51 -13.74 -3.78
CA THR A 252 55.87 -13.74 -2.47
C THR A 252 55.31 -12.37 -2.06
N GLU A 253 55.98 -11.28 -2.44
CA GLU A 253 55.49 -9.91 -2.20
C GLU A 253 54.26 -9.59 -3.06
N GLU A 254 54.24 -10.04 -4.32
CA GLU A 254 53.07 -9.92 -5.20
C GLU A 254 51.89 -10.74 -4.66
N HIS A 255 52.14 -11.98 -4.21
CA HIS A 255 51.13 -12.80 -3.54
C HIS A 255 50.64 -12.17 -2.23
N LEU A 256 51.54 -11.62 -1.42
CA LEU A 256 51.18 -10.95 -0.17
C LEU A 256 50.33 -9.70 -0.43
N SER A 257 50.68 -8.90 -1.44
CA SER A 257 49.90 -7.74 -1.87
C SER A 257 48.50 -8.14 -2.32
N LYS A 258 48.38 -9.23 -3.10
CA LYS A 258 47.09 -9.76 -3.54
C LYS A 258 46.23 -10.24 -2.36
N ILE A 259 46.81 -10.98 -1.42
CA ILE A 259 46.11 -11.42 -0.19
C ILE A 259 45.69 -10.22 0.66
N GLN A 260 46.53 -9.19 0.79
CA GLN A 260 46.18 -7.97 1.52
C GLN A 260 45.01 -7.23 0.86
N GLN A 261 44.97 -7.17 -0.47
CA GLN A 261 43.86 -6.57 -1.22
C GLN A 261 42.56 -7.37 -1.03
N GLU A 262 42.62 -8.71 -1.11
CA GLU A 262 41.47 -9.58 -0.85
C GLU A 262 40.98 -9.43 0.61
N LEU A 263 41.89 -9.35 1.58
CA LEU A 263 41.55 -9.12 2.98
C LEU A 263 40.86 -7.76 3.19
N GLN A 264 41.33 -6.71 2.50
CA GLN A 264 40.65 -5.40 2.52
C GLN A 264 39.25 -5.47 1.92
N GLN A 265 39.06 -6.17 0.80
CA GLN A 265 37.74 -6.35 0.19
C GLN A 265 36.79 -7.13 1.11
N VAL A 266 37.28 -8.20 1.76
CA VAL A 266 36.48 -8.98 2.71
C VAL A 266 36.10 -8.13 3.92
N LYS A 267 37.02 -7.32 4.46
CA LYS A 267 36.70 -6.38 5.55
C LYS A 267 35.63 -5.36 5.14
N ALA A 268 35.76 -4.76 3.96
CA ALA A 268 34.77 -3.82 3.46
C ALA A 268 33.37 -4.47 3.31
N ARG A 269 33.31 -5.71 2.80
CA ARG A 269 32.05 -6.47 2.73
C ARG A 269 31.51 -6.83 4.10
N GLN A 270 32.37 -7.16 5.06
CA GLN A 270 31.97 -7.44 6.43
C GLN A 270 31.34 -6.20 7.09
N ASP A 271 31.93 -5.03 6.90
CA ASP A 271 31.40 -3.75 7.41
C ASP A 271 30.06 -3.38 6.75
N GLU A 272 29.92 -3.64 5.45
CA GLU A 272 28.66 -3.44 4.71
C GLU A 272 27.56 -4.35 5.26
N VAL A 273 27.84 -5.65 5.42
CA VAL A 273 26.90 -6.62 5.99
C VAL A 273 26.56 -6.26 7.44
N ALA A 274 27.52 -5.83 8.25
CA ALA A 274 27.27 -5.40 9.63
C ALA A 274 26.34 -4.17 9.70
N ASN A 275 26.52 -3.21 8.78
CA ASN A 275 25.64 -2.04 8.69
C ASN A 275 24.22 -2.40 8.26
N GLU A 276 24.06 -3.29 7.27
CA GLU A 276 22.74 -3.78 6.86
C GLU A 276 22.07 -4.60 7.96
N LEU A 277 22.82 -5.43 8.70
CA LEU A 277 22.31 -6.15 9.86
C LEU A 277 21.82 -5.18 10.95
N LEU A 278 22.56 -4.10 11.22
CA LEU A 278 22.17 -3.07 12.17
C LEU A 278 20.85 -2.40 11.75
N LYS A 279 20.70 -2.05 10.47
CA LYS A 279 19.47 -1.47 9.93
C LYS A 279 18.31 -2.46 10.05
N ALA A 280 18.50 -3.72 9.68
CA ALA A 280 17.50 -4.76 9.79
C ALA A 280 17.05 -4.98 11.24
N ASN A 281 17.98 -4.99 12.19
CA ASN A 281 17.67 -5.10 13.62
C ASN A 281 16.82 -3.93 14.13
N LYS A 282 17.15 -2.68 13.74
CA LYS A 282 16.33 -1.50 14.09
C LYS A 282 14.92 -1.60 13.51
N HIS A 283 14.77 -2.04 12.27
CA HIS A 283 13.46 -2.25 11.67
C HIS A 283 12.68 -3.36 12.38
N ASN A 284 13.34 -4.45 12.77
CA ASN A 284 12.71 -5.56 13.47
C ASN A 284 12.25 -5.14 14.88
N GLU A 285 13.06 -4.38 15.61
CA GLU A 285 12.67 -3.80 16.91
C GLU A 285 11.47 -2.85 16.78
N HIS A 286 11.46 -2.00 15.74
CA HIS A 286 10.31 -1.13 15.46
C HIS A 286 9.04 -1.95 15.15
N ALA A 287 9.16 -3.00 14.33
CA ALA A 287 8.04 -3.88 14.00
C ALA A 287 7.52 -4.64 15.23
N GLN A 288 8.41 -5.09 16.12
CA GLN A 288 8.03 -5.74 17.39
C GLN A 288 7.26 -4.77 18.30
N ASN A 289 7.70 -3.52 18.41
CA ASN A 289 7.00 -2.49 19.19
C ASN A 289 5.60 -2.21 18.62
N GLN A 290 5.46 -2.10 17.30
CA GLN A 290 4.15 -1.95 16.65
C GLN A 290 3.23 -3.16 16.89
N LEU A 291 3.79 -4.38 16.86
CA LEU A 291 3.02 -5.60 17.13
C LEU A 291 2.52 -5.64 18.58
N LEU A 292 3.33 -5.16 19.53
CA LEU A 292 2.93 -5.03 20.93
C LEU A 292 1.78 -4.04 21.10
N GLU A 293 1.89 -2.84 20.50
CA GLU A 293 0.81 -1.84 20.53
C GLU A 293 -0.50 -2.35 19.90
N LEU A 294 -0.41 -3.07 18.77
CA LEU A 294 -1.55 -3.70 18.12
C LEU A 294 -2.19 -4.78 19.02
N THR A 295 -1.37 -5.54 19.74
CA THR A 295 -1.85 -6.58 20.68
C THR A 295 -2.61 -5.94 21.84
N ASP A 296 -2.05 -4.90 22.46
CA ASP A 296 -2.71 -4.14 23.53
C ASP A 296 -4.00 -3.46 23.05
N SER A 297 -4.01 -2.95 21.81
CA SER A 297 -5.22 -2.37 21.21
C SER A 297 -6.28 -3.45 20.96
N LYS A 298 -5.88 -4.64 20.52
CA LYS A 298 -6.79 -5.78 20.29
C LYS A 298 -7.40 -6.26 21.60
N GLU A 299 -6.62 -6.34 22.67
CA GLU A 299 -7.11 -6.74 23.98
C GLU A 299 -8.10 -5.70 24.55
N ARG A 300 -7.81 -4.41 24.40
CA ARG A 300 -8.77 -3.32 24.73
C ARG A 300 -10.06 -3.45 23.93
N CYS A 301 -9.98 -3.75 22.63
CA CYS A 301 -11.17 -3.94 21.79
C CYS A 301 -12.02 -5.13 22.28
N ASN A 302 -11.38 -6.26 22.58
CA ASN A 302 -12.07 -7.44 23.12
C ASN A 302 -12.74 -7.15 24.48
N GLN A 303 -12.08 -6.41 25.36
CA GLN A 303 -12.65 -5.99 26.65
C GLN A 303 -13.86 -5.06 26.46
N LEU A 304 -13.78 -4.10 25.53
CA LEU A 304 -14.90 -3.22 25.20
C LEU A 304 -16.06 -4.00 24.59
N GLN A 305 -15.77 -4.98 23.74
CA GLN A 305 -16.79 -5.83 23.12
C GLN A 305 -17.50 -6.71 24.16
N SER A 306 -16.75 -7.32 25.09
CA SER A 306 -17.34 -8.05 26.21
C SER A 306 -18.21 -7.16 27.10
N LYS A 307 -17.76 -5.92 27.40
CA LYS A 307 -18.59 -4.93 28.12
C LYS A 307 -19.85 -4.57 27.34
N HIS A 308 -19.74 -4.39 26.02
CA HIS A 308 -20.88 -4.11 25.16
C HIS A 308 -21.91 -5.25 25.19
N ASP A 309 -21.47 -6.50 25.12
CA ASP A 309 -22.35 -7.68 25.17
C ASP A 309 -23.07 -7.79 26.53
N VAL A 310 -22.38 -7.49 27.64
CA VAL A 310 -22.98 -7.42 28.98
C VAL A 310 -24.04 -6.32 29.05
N LEU A 311 -23.72 -5.11 28.58
CA LEU A 311 -24.66 -3.98 28.56
C LEU A 311 -25.87 -4.25 27.67
N LEU A 312 -25.69 -4.91 26.52
CA LEU A 312 -26.79 -5.37 25.67
C LEU A 312 -27.70 -6.34 26.40
N LYS A 313 -27.12 -7.31 27.12
CA LYS A 313 -27.89 -8.28 27.91
C LYS A 313 -28.66 -7.60 29.05
N GLU A 314 -28.04 -6.63 29.72
CA GLU A 314 -28.70 -5.82 30.76
C GLU A 314 -29.85 -4.99 30.18
N ARG A 315 -29.61 -4.31 29.04
CA ARG A 315 -30.64 -3.58 28.29
C ARG A 315 -31.81 -4.48 27.93
N ASP A 316 -31.55 -5.65 27.37
CA ASP A 316 -32.60 -6.59 26.95
C ASP A 316 -33.39 -7.13 28.15
N THR A 317 -32.71 -7.35 29.26
CA THR A 317 -33.35 -7.75 30.52
C THR A 317 -34.24 -6.63 31.06
N ALA A 318 -33.75 -5.40 31.05
CA ALA A 318 -34.50 -4.22 31.46
C ALA A 318 -35.70 -3.97 30.53
N LEU A 319 -35.54 -4.12 29.22
CA LEU A 319 -36.63 -4.02 28.24
C LEU A 319 -37.70 -5.08 28.47
N LYS A 320 -37.32 -6.34 28.73
CA LYS A 320 -38.29 -7.40 29.08
C LYS A 320 -39.07 -7.07 30.34
N GLU A 321 -38.41 -6.53 31.37
CA GLU A 321 -39.11 -6.16 32.61
C GLU A 321 -40.00 -4.93 32.42
N VAL A 322 -39.57 -3.95 31.61
CA VAL A 322 -40.40 -2.80 31.20
C VAL A 322 -41.59 -3.23 30.35
N GLU A 323 -41.42 -4.20 29.43
CA GLU A 323 -42.51 -4.77 28.64
C GLU A 323 -43.50 -5.54 29.52
N LYS A 324 -43.02 -6.29 30.51
CA LYS A 324 -43.84 -6.99 31.51
C LYS A 324 -44.59 -6.02 32.43
N LEU A 325 -44.03 -4.84 32.72
CA LEU A 325 -44.71 -3.77 33.45
C LEU A 325 -45.69 -3.00 32.56
N ARG A 326 -45.36 -2.76 31.29
CA ARG A 326 -46.28 -2.22 30.27
C ARG A 326 -47.47 -3.13 30.06
N TRP A 327 -47.28 -4.46 30.04
CA TRP A 327 -48.33 -5.48 29.99
C TRP A 327 -49.39 -5.33 31.09
N ARG A 328 -48.99 -4.85 32.28
CA ARG A 328 -49.90 -4.58 33.40
C ARG A 328 -50.66 -3.25 33.27
N SER A 329 -50.18 -2.32 32.44
CA SER A 329 -50.73 -0.96 32.30
C SER A 329 -51.42 -0.69 30.96
N THR A 330 -51.18 -1.50 29.92
CA THR A 330 -51.95 -1.44 28.68
C THR A 330 -53.34 -2.02 28.93
N ALA A 331 -54.37 -1.20 28.69
CA ALA A 331 -55.77 -1.59 28.81
C ALA A 331 -56.01 -2.90 28.05
N MET A 332 -56.25 -3.98 28.79
CA MET A 332 -56.67 -5.25 28.22
C MET A 332 -57.90 -5.03 27.34
N PRO A 333 -58.01 -5.71 26.18
CA PRO A 333 -59.27 -5.86 25.47
C PRO A 333 -60.36 -6.30 26.47
N CYS A 334 -61.62 -5.90 26.25
CA CYS A 334 -62.72 -6.19 27.16
C CYS A 334 -62.66 -7.65 27.66
N GLN A 335 -62.63 -7.84 28.98
CA GLN A 335 -62.60 -9.18 29.55
C GLN A 335 -64.02 -9.77 29.53
N PHE A 336 -64.15 -10.93 28.90
CA PHE A 336 -65.41 -11.68 28.86
C PHE A 336 -65.34 -12.88 29.82
N SER A 337 -66.45 -13.17 30.49
CA SER A 337 -66.58 -14.39 31.31
C SER A 337 -66.91 -15.60 30.44
N LEU A 338 -66.57 -16.80 30.91
CA LEU A 338 -66.94 -18.03 30.20
C LEU A 338 -68.47 -18.14 30.01
N ALA A 339 -69.24 -17.76 31.03
CA ALA A 339 -70.71 -17.78 30.97
C ALA A 339 -71.28 -16.85 29.87
N GLU A 340 -70.67 -15.67 29.65
CA GLU A 340 -71.07 -14.79 28.54
C GLU A 340 -70.81 -15.45 27.18
N LEU A 341 -69.68 -16.14 27.04
CA LEU A 341 -69.31 -16.83 25.80
C LEU A 341 -70.17 -18.07 25.54
N GLU A 342 -70.48 -18.85 26.57
CA GLU A 342 -71.41 -19.98 26.50
C GLU A 342 -72.80 -19.51 26.08
N CYS A 343 -73.31 -18.44 26.68
CA CYS A 343 -74.59 -17.85 26.29
C CYS A 343 -74.57 -17.36 24.83
N ALA A 344 -73.51 -16.67 24.41
CA ALA A 344 -73.38 -16.13 23.07
C ALA A 344 -73.24 -17.19 21.96
N THR A 345 -72.82 -18.40 22.30
CA THR A 345 -72.54 -19.50 21.36
C THR A 345 -73.51 -20.67 21.50
N GLU A 346 -74.58 -20.53 22.30
CA GLU A 346 -75.50 -21.63 22.63
C GLU A 346 -74.76 -22.85 23.20
N ASN A 347 -73.90 -22.62 24.19
CA ASN A 347 -72.99 -23.62 24.78
C ASN A 347 -72.03 -24.24 23.75
N PHE A 348 -71.40 -23.40 22.92
CA PHE A 348 -70.50 -23.82 21.85
C PHE A 348 -71.13 -24.85 20.90
N SER A 349 -72.42 -24.65 20.58
CA SER A 349 -73.18 -25.52 19.69
C SER A 349 -72.51 -25.68 18.32
N THR A 350 -72.64 -26.87 17.72
CA THR A 350 -72.16 -27.15 16.38
C THR A 350 -72.83 -26.28 15.31
N SER A 351 -74.08 -25.82 15.55
CA SER A 351 -74.79 -24.89 14.66
C SER A 351 -74.10 -23.52 14.55
N MET A 352 -73.38 -23.10 15.59
CA MET A 352 -72.66 -21.83 15.64
C MET A 352 -71.22 -21.95 15.15
N LYS A 353 -70.71 -23.18 15.05
CA LYS A 353 -69.34 -23.46 14.60
C LYS A 353 -69.23 -23.29 13.09
N PHE A 354 -68.34 -22.41 12.63
CA PHE A 354 -68.11 -22.19 11.20
C PHE A 354 -66.72 -22.63 10.73
N ARG A 355 -65.81 -22.91 11.67
CA ARG A 355 -64.48 -23.44 11.35
C ARG A 355 -63.94 -24.29 12.48
N GLU A 356 -63.29 -25.39 12.11
CA GLU A 356 -62.47 -26.21 12.99
C GLU A 356 -61.09 -26.36 12.37
N CYS A 357 -60.06 -25.96 13.12
CA CYS A 357 -58.68 -26.25 12.80
C CYS A 357 -58.10 -27.03 13.97
N GLY A 358 -57.10 -27.89 13.73
CA GLY A 358 -56.56 -28.77 14.77
C GLY A 358 -56.18 -28.06 16.08
N VAL A 359 -55.82 -26.77 16.02
CA VAL A 359 -55.37 -25.94 17.15
C VAL A 359 -56.45 -24.99 17.70
N ALA A 360 -57.55 -24.76 16.97
CA ALA A 360 -58.58 -23.78 17.34
C ALA A 360 -59.96 -24.10 16.74
N SER A 361 -61.03 -23.83 17.47
CA SER A 361 -62.40 -23.85 16.96
C SER A 361 -62.96 -22.43 16.88
N ALA A 362 -63.64 -22.08 15.79
CA ALA A 362 -64.23 -20.75 15.60
C ALA A 362 -65.76 -20.83 15.49
N TYR A 363 -66.42 -19.97 16.26
CA TYR A 363 -67.86 -19.89 16.43
C TYR A 363 -68.37 -18.50 16.09
N ARG A 364 -69.59 -18.43 15.55
CA ARG A 364 -70.37 -17.19 15.48
C ARG A 364 -71.08 -17.02 16.81
N GLY A 365 -71.26 -15.78 17.23
CA GLY A 365 -72.04 -15.49 18.43
C GLY A 365 -72.57 -14.08 18.46
N VAL A 366 -73.44 -13.81 19.44
CA VAL A 366 -73.93 -12.47 19.74
C VAL A 366 -73.58 -12.15 21.18
N LEU A 367 -72.60 -11.25 21.37
CA LEU A 367 -72.19 -10.77 22.70
C LEU A 367 -72.66 -9.34 22.87
N ARG A 368 -73.46 -9.07 23.92
CA ARG A 368 -73.95 -7.72 24.24
C ARG A 368 -74.59 -7.03 23.03
N ASN A 369 -75.43 -7.77 22.29
CA ASN A 369 -76.09 -7.37 21.04
C ASN A 369 -75.16 -7.09 19.84
N MET A 370 -73.88 -7.42 19.93
CA MET A 370 -72.94 -7.34 18.82
C MET A 370 -72.68 -8.72 18.23
N LYS A 371 -72.74 -8.84 16.90
CA LYS A 371 -72.28 -10.04 16.21
C LYS A 371 -70.76 -10.15 16.33
N VAL A 372 -70.27 -11.30 16.75
CA VAL A 372 -68.85 -11.55 17.01
C VAL A 372 -68.38 -12.86 16.39
N ALA A 373 -67.07 -12.97 16.17
CA ALA A 373 -66.39 -14.22 15.88
C ALA A 373 -65.59 -14.65 17.12
N ILE A 374 -65.89 -15.83 17.65
CA ILE A 374 -65.32 -16.35 18.89
C ILE A 374 -64.37 -17.50 18.54
N LYS A 375 -63.07 -17.32 18.79
CA LYS A 375 -62.00 -18.29 18.52
C LYS A 375 -61.55 -18.92 19.84
N VAL A 376 -61.87 -20.20 20.02
CA VAL A 376 -61.50 -21.00 21.19
C VAL A 376 -60.22 -21.76 20.87
N LEU A 377 -59.15 -21.50 21.62
CA LEU A 377 -57.87 -22.20 21.49
C LEU A 377 -57.84 -23.43 22.39
N ARG A 378 -57.04 -24.44 22.02
CA ARG A 378 -56.84 -25.61 22.90
C ARG A 378 -56.24 -25.20 24.25
N HIS A 379 -56.59 -25.96 25.29
CA HIS A 379 -56.08 -25.74 26.64
C HIS A 379 -54.70 -26.35 26.92
N ASP A 380 -54.01 -26.83 25.88
CA ASP A 380 -52.63 -27.33 25.98
C ASP A 380 -51.61 -26.18 26.08
N GLY A 381 -50.34 -26.51 26.36
CA GLY A 381 -49.27 -25.50 26.48
C GLY A 381 -49.10 -24.66 25.21
N GLN A 382 -49.35 -25.23 24.04
CA GLN A 382 -49.25 -24.55 22.75
C GLN A 382 -50.39 -23.54 22.55
N GLY A 383 -51.64 -23.94 22.79
CA GLY A 383 -52.82 -23.07 22.65
C GLY A 383 -52.84 -21.93 23.66
N ARG A 384 -52.33 -22.15 24.89
CA ARG A 384 -52.12 -21.06 25.87
C ARG A 384 -51.08 -20.05 25.40
N SER A 385 -49.93 -20.51 24.88
CA SER A 385 -48.89 -19.62 24.38
C SER A 385 -49.40 -18.80 23.19
N GLN A 386 -50.15 -19.42 22.28
CA GLN A 386 -50.81 -18.74 21.17
C GLN A 386 -51.81 -17.69 21.64
N PHE A 387 -52.64 -18.02 22.65
CA PHE A 387 -53.59 -17.08 23.23
C PHE A 387 -52.88 -15.83 23.78
N GLU A 388 -51.84 -16.02 24.59
CA GLU A 388 -51.08 -14.92 25.19
C GLU A 388 -50.42 -14.04 24.13
N GLN A 389 -49.88 -14.65 23.06
CA GLN A 389 -49.28 -13.91 21.96
C GLN A 389 -50.32 -13.12 21.16
N GLU A 390 -51.45 -13.71 20.80
CA GLU A 390 -52.52 -13.03 20.05
C GLU A 390 -53.05 -11.83 20.84
N VAL A 391 -53.29 -12.00 22.15
CA VAL A 391 -53.66 -10.88 23.03
C VAL A 391 -52.57 -9.81 23.06
N ALA A 392 -51.30 -10.19 23.23
CA ALA A 392 -50.19 -9.25 23.32
C ALA A 392 -50.01 -8.41 22.06
N ILE A 393 -50.12 -9.04 20.89
CA ILE A 393 -49.99 -8.37 19.60
C ILE A 393 -51.20 -7.45 19.37
N HIS A 394 -52.42 -7.98 19.43
CA HIS A 394 -53.63 -7.20 19.16
C HIS A 394 -53.88 -6.06 20.17
N SER A 395 -53.34 -6.14 21.38
CA SER A 395 -53.43 -5.04 22.36
C SER A 395 -52.56 -3.83 21.98
N ARG A 396 -51.56 -4.02 21.11
CA ARG A 396 -50.57 -2.99 20.72
C ARG A 396 -50.83 -2.38 19.36
N VAL A 397 -51.58 -3.06 18.49
CA VAL A 397 -51.77 -2.64 17.10
C VAL A 397 -53.23 -2.48 16.75
N ARG A 398 -53.55 -1.39 16.04
CA ARG A 398 -54.89 -1.11 15.48
C ARG A 398 -54.71 -0.45 14.12
N HIS A 399 -55.36 -1.01 13.12
CA HIS A 399 -55.33 -0.50 11.74
C HIS A 399 -56.64 -0.88 11.04
N PRO A 400 -57.20 -0.04 10.14
CA PRO A 400 -58.48 -0.31 9.48
C PRO A 400 -58.56 -1.67 8.76
N ASN A 401 -57.44 -2.10 8.19
CA ASN A 401 -57.31 -3.37 7.46
C ASN A 401 -56.69 -4.50 8.29
N LEU A 402 -56.76 -4.41 9.63
CA LEU A 402 -56.47 -5.54 10.53
C LEU A 402 -57.76 -5.92 11.27
N VAL A 403 -57.98 -7.22 11.49
CA VAL A 403 -59.13 -7.68 12.25
C VAL A 403 -59.00 -7.24 13.71
N THR A 404 -60.05 -6.61 14.22
CA THR A 404 -60.10 -6.04 15.56
C THR A 404 -60.39 -7.11 16.60
N LEU A 405 -59.50 -7.26 17.59
CA LEU A 405 -59.77 -8.01 18.81
C LEU A 405 -60.63 -7.16 19.75
N LEU A 406 -61.87 -7.60 19.97
CA LEU A 406 -62.82 -6.92 20.84
C LEU A 406 -62.58 -7.24 22.32
N GLY A 407 -62.13 -8.46 22.59
CA GLY A 407 -61.93 -8.94 23.94
C GLY A 407 -61.39 -10.36 24.02
N ALA A 408 -61.18 -10.84 25.24
CA ALA A 408 -60.67 -12.18 25.50
C ALA A 408 -61.23 -12.76 26.81
N CYS A 409 -61.30 -14.08 26.87
CA CYS A 409 -61.57 -14.84 28.09
C CYS A 409 -60.37 -15.73 28.40
N LYS A 410 -59.66 -15.41 29.49
CA LYS A 410 -58.45 -16.13 29.91
C LYS A 410 -58.75 -17.54 30.43
N GLU A 411 -59.90 -17.73 31.06
CA GLU A 411 -60.30 -19.01 31.67
C GLU A 411 -60.41 -20.12 30.61
N SER A 412 -60.98 -19.78 29.45
CA SER A 412 -61.21 -20.69 28.32
C SER A 412 -60.26 -20.49 27.14
N SER A 413 -59.15 -19.74 27.31
CA SER A 413 -58.23 -19.36 26.22
C SER A 413 -58.96 -18.89 24.94
N THR A 414 -60.00 -18.06 25.10
CA THR A 414 -60.92 -17.68 24.02
C THR A 414 -60.75 -16.23 23.62
N LEU A 415 -60.69 -15.97 22.32
CA LEU A 415 -60.52 -14.65 21.72
C LEU A 415 -61.81 -14.24 21.00
N VAL A 416 -62.19 -12.98 21.16
CA VAL A 416 -63.43 -12.43 20.59
C VAL A 416 -63.08 -11.33 19.60
N TYR A 417 -63.43 -11.54 18.33
CA TYR A 417 -63.16 -10.64 17.22
C TYR A 417 -64.43 -10.02 16.67
N GLU A 418 -64.27 -8.93 15.92
CA GLU A 418 -65.34 -8.40 15.06
C GLU A 418 -65.84 -9.47 14.07
N SER A 419 -67.14 -9.47 13.79
CA SER A 419 -67.74 -10.38 12.82
C SER A 419 -67.63 -9.79 11.40
N LEU A 420 -67.05 -10.55 10.48
CA LEU A 420 -66.89 -10.17 9.08
C LEU A 420 -67.79 -11.07 8.21
N PRO A 421 -68.93 -10.56 7.72
CA PRO A 421 -70.01 -11.40 7.18
C PRO A 421 -69.70 -12.04 5.83
N ASN A 422 -68.80 -11.44 5.04
CA ASN A 422 -68.49 -11.94 3.70
C ASN A 422 -67.47 -13.09 3.70
N GLY A 423 -66.87 -13.42 4.85
CA GLY A 423 -65.91 -14.52 4.96
C GLY A 423 -64.54 -14.13 4.42
N SER A 424 -63.80 -15.11 3.88
CA SER A 424 -62.42 -14.93 3.42
C SER A 424 -62.34 -14.67 1.92
N LEU A 425 -61.25 -14.04 1.47
CA LEU A 425 -60.95 -13.83 0.06
C LEU A 425 -60.82 -15.15 -0.71
N GLU A 426 -60.37 -16.22 -0.03
CA GLU A 426 -60.36 -17.58 -0.58
C GLU A 426 -61.75 -18.05 -1.02
N ASP A 427 -62.80 -17.70 -0.25
CA ASP A 427 -64.18 -18.09 -0.54
C ASP A 427 -64.70 -17.40 -1.81
N PHE A 428 -64.21 -16.20 -2.11
CA PHE A 428 -64.52 -15.49 -3.35
C PHE A 428 -63.72 -16.02 -4.53
N LEU A 429 -62.44 -16.30 -4.34
CA LEU A 429 -61.59 -16.82 -5.42
C LEU A 429 -61.93 -18.26 -5.79
N SER A 430 -62.47 -19.06 -4.87
CA SER A 430 -62.81 -20.47 -5.14
C SER A 430 -64.22 -20.68 -5.73
N CYS A 431 -65.12 -19.70 -5.63
CA CYS A 431 -66.52 -19.82 -6.06
C CYS A 431 -66.81 -18.84 -7.19
N GLU A 432 -67.16 -19.34 -8.39
CA GLU A 432 -67.40 -18.51 -9.58
C GLU A 432 -68.45 -17.40 -9.37
N ASP A 433 -69.59 -17.72 -8.74
CA ASP A 433 -70.65 -16.73 -8.47
C ASP A 433 -70.19 -15.59 -7.57
N LYS A 434 -69.35 -15.91 -6.56
CA LYS A 434 -68.77 -14.89 -5.68
C LYS A 434 -67.64 -14.13 -6.36
N ARG A 435 -66.85 -14.82 -7.19
CA ARG A 435 -65.69 -14.25 -7.88
C ARG A 435 -66.07 -13.07 -8.78
N GLN A 436 -67.23 -13.13 -9.42
CA GLN A 436 -67.79 -12.04 -10.24
C GLN A 436 -68.06 -10.75 -9.45
N ASN A 437 -68.26 -10.85 -8.13
CA ASN A 437 -68.43 -9.68 -7.27
C ASN A 437 -67.10 -8.99 -6.94
N LEU A 438 -65.95 -9.61 -7.25
CA LEU A 438 -64.62 -8.99 -7.14
C LEU A 438 -64.21 -8.39 -8.48
N THR A 439 -64.77 -7.21 -8.79
CA THR A 439 -64.33 -6.43 -9.95
C THR A 439 -62.84 -6.05 -9.83
N TRP A 440 -62.20 -5.72 -10.93
CA TRP A 440 -60.78 -5.34 -10.93
C TRP A 440 -60.50 -4.17 -9.97
N GLN A 441 -61.42 -3.20 -9.85
CA GLN A 441 -61.28 -2.08 -8.91
C GLN A 441 -61.26 -2.56 -7.45
N ILE A 442 -62.14 -3.51 -7.10
CA ILE A 442 -62.17 -4.10 -5.75
C ILE A 442 -60.89 -4.88 -5.49
N ARG A 443 -60.37 -5.61 -6.48
CA ARG A 443 -59.12 -6.37 -6.35
C ARG A 443 -57.92 -5.46 -6.13
N VAL A 444 -57.79 -4.37 -6.89
CA VAL A 444 -56.75 -3.35 -6.70
C VAL A 444 -56.88 -2.69 -5.32
N ARG A 445 -58.10 -2.38 -4.88
CA ARG A 445 -58.36 -1.87 -3.53
C ARG A 445 -57.87 -2.84 -2.45
N ILE A 446 -58.22 -4.12 -2.57
CA ILE A 446 -57.78 -5.17 -1.64
C ILE A 446 -56.25 -5.26 -1.59
N ILE A 447 -55.56 -5.18 -2.74
CA ILE A 447 -54.09 -5.17 -2.82
C ILE A 447 -53.52 -3.98 -2.03
N ALA A 448 -54.07 -2.78 -2.22
CA ALA A 448 -53.65 -1.59 -1.48
C ALA A 448 -53.90 -1.71 0.03
N GLU A 449 -55.08 -2.19 0.43
CA GLU A 449 -55.44 -2.39 1.84
C GLU A 449 -54.51 -3.40 2.54
N ILE A 450 -54.19 -4.51 1.88
CA ILE A 450 -53.23 -5.51 2.41
C ILE A 450 -51.84 -4.90 2.50
N CYS A 451 -51.38 -4.18 1.46
CA CYS A 451 -50.08 -3.53 1.46
C CYS A 451 -49.95 -2.52 2.61
N SER A 452 -50.99 -1.69 2.84
CA SER A 452 -51.05 -0.73 3.94
C SER A 452 -50.93 -1.43 5.29
N ALA A 453 -51.69 -2.52 5.49
CA ALA A 453 -51.65 -3.28 6.74
C ALA A 453 -50.26 -3.91 7.01
N LEU A 454 -49.62 -4.45 5.97
CA LEU A 454 -48.28 -5.05 6.10
C LEU A 454 -47.21 -3.99 6.40
N ILE A 455 -47.23 -2.85 5.72
CA ILE A 455 -46.32 -1.72 6.01
C ILE A 455 -46.45 -1.33 7.48
N PHE A 456 -47.67 -1.13 7.96
CA PHE A 456 -47.93 -0.78 9.36
C PHE A 456 -47.38 -1.83 10.35
N LEU A 457 -47.56 -3.12 10.06
CA LEU A 457 -47.01 -4.19 10.89
C LEU A 457 -45.46 -4.22 10.87
N HIS A 458 -44.86 -4.03 9.71
CA HIS A 458 -43.39 -4.06 9.51
C HIS A 458 -42.69 -2.83 10.10
N GLU A 459 -43.38 -1.69 10.22
CA GLU A 459 -42.82 -0.46 10.79
C GLU A 459 -42.89 -0.41 12.32
N ASN A 460 -43.62 -1.33 12.96
CA ASN A 460 -43.73 -1.42 14.41
C ASN A 460 -42.35 -1.54 15.10
N LYS A 461 -42.18 -0.84 16.23
CA LYS A 461 -40.93 -0.77 17.02
C LYS A 461 -41.11 -1.30 18.45
N PRO A 462 -40.06 -1.83 19.11
CA PRO A 462 -38.68 -1.97 18.64
C PRO A 462 -38.51 -3.03 17.55
N ASP A 463 -39.37 -4.04 17.52
CA ASP A 463 -39.31 -5.15 16.57
C ASP A 463 -40.49 -5.13 15.57
N PRO A 464 -40.23 -5.37 14.27
CA PRO A 464 -41.26 -5.48 13.25
C PRO A 464 -42.15 -6.69 13.51
N ILE A 465 -43.45 -6.57 13.28
CA ILE A 465 -44.39 -7.68 13.37
C ILE A 465 -44.49 -8.32 11.99
N VAL A 466 -43.99 -9.54 11.85
CA VAL A 466 -44.12 -10.32 10.61
C VAL A 466 -45.43 -11.11 10.67
N HIS A 467 -46.25 -11.05 9.63
CA HIS A 467 -47.49 -11.81 9.53
C HIS A 467 -47.20 -13.31 9.49
N GLY A 468 -46.39 -13.75 8.51
CA GLY A 468 -45.81 -15.10 8.38
C GLY A 468 -46.76 -16.21 7.91
N ASP A 469 -48.07 -15.95 7.81
CA ASP A 469 -49.04 -16.86 7.15
C ASP A 469 -49.98 -16.09 6.21
N LEU A 470 -49.45 -15.17 5.39
CA LEU A 470 -50.29 -14.35 4.50
C LEU A 470 -50.78 -15.19 3.32
N LYS A 471 -52.11 -15.31 3.18
CA LYS A 471 -52.79 -16.04 2.11
C LYS A 471 -54.25 -15.57 2.00
N PRO A 472 -54.96 -15.83 0.88
CA PRO A 472 -56.35 -15.38 0.72
C PRO A 472 -57.30 -15.89 1.82
N ALA A 473 -57.04 -17.06 2.40
CA ALA A 473 -57.83 -17.59 3.51
C ALA A 473 -57.73 -16.77 4.81
N ASN A 474 -56.67 -15.96 4.95
CA ASN A 474 -56.40 -15.07 6.09
C ASN A 474 -56.68 -13.59 5.78
N ILE A 475 -57.28 -13.30 4.63
CA ILE A 475 -57.79 -11.97 4.27
C ILE A 475 -59.31 -12.05 4.35
N LEU A 476 -59.91 -11.42 5.36
CA LEU A 476 -61.36 -11.40 5.54
C LEU A 476 -61.97 -10.15 4.91
N LEU A 477 -63.22 -10.24 4.47
CA LEU A 477 -63.96 -9.14 3.85
C LEU A 477 -65.13 -8.72 4.75
N ASP A 478 -65.24 -7.42 5.00
CA ASP A 478 -66.38 -6.84 5.71
C ASP A 478 -67.61 -6.73 4.78
N ALA A 479 -68.71 -6.13 5.28
CA ALA A 479 -69.94 -5.96 4.52
C ALA A 479 -69.78 -5.13 3.23
N ASN A 480 -68.78 -4.26 3.16
CA ASN A 480 -68.47 -3.38 2.02
C ASN A 480 -67.32 -3.92 1.14
N LEU A 481 -66.92 -5.18 1.37
CA LEU A 481 -65.77 -5.83 0.74
C LEU A 481 -64.44 -5.12 1.03
N VAL A 482 -64.34 -4.39 2.15
CA VAL A 482 -63.07 -3.88 2.67
C VAL A 482 -62.32 -5.05 3.30
N SER A 483 -61.05 -5.20 2.94
CA SER A 483 -60.22 -6.29 3.42
C SER A 483 -59.61 -6.02 4.79
N LYS A 484 -59.57 -7.08 5.61
CA LYS A 484 -58.94 -7.10 6.93
C LYS A 484 -58.10 -8.36 7.13
N LEU A 485 -56.83 -8.19 7.48
CA LEU A 485 -55.93 -9.31 7.78
C LEU A 485 -56.19 -9.87 9.18
N ARG A 486 -56.28 -11.19 9.27
CA ARG A 486 -56.38 -11.95 10.53
C ARG A 486 -55.12 -12.76 10.78
N ASP A 487 -54.98 -13.24 12.01
CA ASP A 487 -53.96 -14.22 12.41
C ASP A 487 -52.50 -13.75 12.19
N PHE A 488 -52.24 -12.44 12.26
CA PHE A 488 -50.90 -11.86 12.11
C PHE A 488 -50.03 -12.08 13.35
N GLY A 489 -48.75 -12.40 13.14
CA GLY A 489 -47.75 -12.55 14.21
C GLY A 489 -47.79 -13.88 14.98
N ILE A 490 -48.75 -14.77 14.69
CA ILE A 490 -48.92 -16.08 15.35
C ILE A 490 -47.84 -17.09 14.94
N SER A 491 -47.29 -16.94 13.73
CA SER A 491 -46.36 -17.88 13.10
C SER A 491 -45.06 -18.08 13.91
N HIS A 492 -44.62 -17.10 14.70
CA HIS A 492 -43.40 -17.20 15.53
C HIS A 492 -43.43 -18.35 16.57
N LEU A 493 -44.58 -18.67 17.17
CA LEU A 493 -44.67 -19.74 18.17
C LEU A 493 -44.75 -21.14 17.56
N LEU A 494 -45.45 -21.29 16.43
CA LEU A 494 -45.54 -22.56 15.69
C LEU A 494 -44.16 -23.06 15.24
N ILE A 495 -43.21 -22.13 15.03
CA ILE A 495 -41.83 -22.42 14.63
C ILE A 495 -40.99 -22.87 15.83
N GLN A 496 -41.15 -22.25 17.00
CA GLN A 496 -40.40 -22.61 18.22
C GLN A 496 -40.83 -23.95 18.82
N SER A 497 -42.08 -24.37 18.60
CA SER A 497 -42.62 -25.63 19.10
C SER A 497 -42.34 -26.85 18.20
N LYS A 498 -41.66 -26.69 17.05
CA LYS A 498 -41.30 -27.82 16.17
C LYS A 498 -40.17 -28.66 16.79
N SER A 499 -40.54 -29.53 17.74
CA SER A 499 -39.84 -30.80 17.96
C SER A 499 -39.96 -31.64 16.70
N LYS A 500 -38.88 -32.33 16.32
CA LYS A 500 -38.67 -33.02 15.02
C LYS A 500 -39.75 -34.05 14.61
N ASN A 501 -40.76 -34.33 15.44
CA ASN A 501 -41.70 -35.45 15.27
C ASN A 501 -43.21 -35.10 15.44
N SER A 502 -43.68 -33.88 15.19
CA SER A 502 -45.15 -33.62 15.21
C SER A 502 -45.72 -33.29 13.83
N HIS A 503 -46.41 -34.27 13.25
CA HIS A 503 -47.29 -34.07 12.09
C HIS A 503 -48.51 -33.25 12.54
N HIS A 504 -48.45 -31.93 12.40
CA HIS A 504 -49.65 -31.08 12.38
C HIS A 504 -50.08 -30.81 10.93
N PRO A 505 -51.38 -30.58 10.66
CA PRO A 505 -51.91 -30.54 9.31
C PRO A 505 -51.47 -29.27 8.58
N VAL A 506 -50.68 -29.47 7.52
CA VAL A 506 -50.64 -28.70 6.27
C VAL A 506 -50.62 -27.16 6.43
N GLU A 507 -49.44 -26.64 6.78
CA GLU A 507 -49.02 -25.32 6.27
C GLU A 507 -48.96 -25.45 4.73
N ASP A 508 -49.87 -24.79 3.99
CA ASP A 508 -49.86 -24.79 2.53
C ASP A 508 -48.56 -24.11 2.04
N PRO A 509 -47.59 -24.85 1.47
CA PRO A 509 -46.29 -24.29 1.10
C PRO A 509 -46.39 -23.33 -0.08
N THR A 510 -47.55 -23.23 -0.75
CA THR A 510 -47.68 -22.48 -2.01
C THR A 510 -47.52 -20.97 -1.86
N TYR A 511 -47.81 -20.40 -0.68
CA TYR A 511 -47.61 -18.96 -0.39
C TYR A 511 -46.34 -18.70 0.42
N MET A 512 -45.61 -19.74 0.82
CA MET A 512 -44.46 -19.60 1.69
C MET A 512 -43.21 -19.18 0.92
N ASP A 513 -42.48 -18.23 1.52
CA ASP A 513 -41.20 -17.77 0.99
C ASP A 513 -40.19 -18.95 0.89
N PRO A 514 -39.64 -19.23 -0.30
CA PRO A 514 -38.69 -20.32 -0.48
C PRO A 514 -37.37 -20.10 0.30
N GLU A 515 -36.96 -18.85 0.53
CA GLU A 515 -35.80 -18.55 1.37
C GLU A 515 -36.10 -18.85 2.85
N TYR A 516 -37.32 -18.59 3.32
CA TYR A 516 -37.77 -19.02 4.64
C TYR A 516 -37.84 -20.54 4.77
N LEU A 517 -38.35 -21.24 3.76
CA LEU A 517 -38.37 -22.72 3.75
C LEU A 517 -36.95 -23.31 3.88
N ALA A 518 -35.96 -22.67 3.26
CA ALA A 518 -34.56 -23.08 3.32
C ALA A 518 -33.86 -22.68 4.64
N THR A 519 -34.03 -21.43 5.10
CA THR A 519 -33.25 -20.85 6.21
C THR A 519 -33.94 -20.94 7.57
N ARG A 520 -35.26 -21.15 7.60
CA ARG A 520 -36.14 -21.05 8.78
C ARG A 520 -36.09 -19.71 9.50
N LYS A 521 -35.59 -18.66 8.84
CA LYS A 521 -35.52 -17.30 9.39
C LYS A 521 -36.73 -16.48 8.93
N MET A 522 -37.62 -16.16 9.87
CA MET A 522 -38.78 -15.31 9.59
C MET A 522 -38.34 -13.84 9.51
N THR A 523 -38.74 -13.15 8.43
CA THR A 523 -38.42 -11.73 8.21
C THR A 523 -39.58 -11.02 7.51
N PRO A 524 -39.67 -9.67 7.55
CA PRO A 524 -40.66 -8.91 6.78
C PRO A 524 -40.70 -9.26 5.28
N HIS A 525 -39.55 -9.65 4.69
CA HIS A 525 -39.45 -10.05 3.29
C HIS A 525 -40.20 -11.35 2.96
N CYS A 526 -40.51 -12.17 3.97
CA CYS A 526 -41.34 -13.36 3.80
C CYS A 526 -42.78 -12.95 3.49
N ASP A 527 -43.30 -11.93 4.16
CA ASP A 527 -44.63 -11.39 3.86
C ASP A 527 -44.68 -10.72 2.49
N VAL A 528 -43.59 -10.07 2.05
CA VAL A 528 -43.48 -9.51 0.68
C VAL A 528 -43.66 -10.59 -0.38
N TYR A 529 -43.03 -11.75 -0.19
CA TYR A 529 -43.20 -12.89 -1.09
C TYR A 529 -44.65 -13.37 -1.12
N SER A 530 -45.23 -13.62 0.06
CA SER A 530 -46.62 -14.06 0.17
C SER A 530 -47.61 -13.03 -0.40
N PHE A 531 -47.32 -11.73 -0.24
CA PHE A 531 -48.09 -10.64 -0.82
C PHE A 531 -48.05 -10.70 -2.35
N GLY A 532 -46.87 -10.87 -2.95
CA GLY A 532 -46.73 -11.06 -4.39
C GLY A 532 -47.55 -12.25 -4.90
N MET A 533 -47.53 -13.39 -4.19
CA MET A 533 -48.36 -14.55 -4.54
C MET A 533 -49.88 -14.26 -4.47
N VAL A 534 -50.33 -13.46 -3.49
CA VAL A 534 -51.72 -13.00 -3.40
C VAL A 534 -52.07 -12.08 -4.57
N VAL A 535 -51.18 -11.17 -4.96
CA VAL A 535 -51.38 -10.29 -6.13
C VAL A 535 -51.49 -11.10 -7.42
N LEU A 536 -50.60 -12.07 -7.65
CA LEU A 536 -50.70 -12.97 -8.81
C LEU A 536 -52.06 -13.67 -8.86
N ARG A 537 -52.54 -14.14 -7.71
CA ARG A 537 -53.82 -14.84 -7.61
C ARG A 537 -55.02 -13.92 -7.82
N LEU A 538 -54.96 -12.67 -7.37
CA LEU A 538 -56.00 -11.69 -7.66
C LEU A 538 -56.01 -11.27 -9.13
N LEU A 539 -54.85 -11.23 -9.79
CA LEU A 539 -54.74 -10.87 -11.20
C LEU A 539 -55.31 -11.96 -12.12
N THR A 540 -54.97 -13.23 -11.88
CA THR A 540 -55.32 -14.34 -12.77
C THR A 540 -56.55 -15.13 -12.34
N GLY A 541 -56.94 -15.04 -11.06
CA GLY A 541 -58.02 -15.87 -10.49
C GLY A 541 -57.68 -17.37 -10.42
N GLN A 542 -56.44 -17.76 -10.75
CA GLN A 542 -56.02 -19.16 -10.82
C GLN A 542 -55.53 -19.71 -9.46
N PRO A 543 -55.44 -21.05 -9.30
CA PRO A 543 -54.81 -21.65 -8.13
C PRO A 543 -53.34 -21.22 -7.97
N PRO A 544 -52.79 -21.19 -6.74
CA PRO A 544 -51.43 -20.70 -6.49
C PRO A 544 -50.31 -21.60 -7.04
N VAL A 545 -50.61 -22.86 -7.35
CA VAL A 545 -49.62 -23.81 -7.86
C VAL A 545 -49.22 -23.43 -9.30
N GLY A 546 -47.95 -23.11 -9.51
CA GLY A 546 -47.42 -22.79 -10.85
C GLY A 546 -47.79 -21.40 -11.39
N ILE A 547 -48.59 -20.62 -10.65
CA ILE A 547 -49.10 -19.31 -11.07
C ILE A 547 -47.98 -18.32 -11.45
N LYS A 548 -46.88 -18.32 -10.67
CA LYS A 548 -45.71 -17.47 -10.93
C LYS A 548 -45.15 -17.74 -12.32
N LYS A 549 -44.92 -19.01 -12.66
CA LYS A 549 -44.35 -19.41 -13.95
C LYS A 549 -45.29 -19.06 -15.11
N ILE A 550 -46.59 -19.25 -14.93
CA ILE A 550 -47.60 -18.89 -15.95
C ILE A 550 -47.52 -17.39 -16.26
N VAL A 551 -47.45 -16.55 -15.23
CA VAL A 551 -47.36 -15.09 -15.41
C VAL A 551 -46.01 -14.69 -16.01
N GLU A 552 -44.89 -15.30 -15.58
CA GLU A 552 -43.56 -15.05 -16.17
C GLU A 552 -43.50 -15.41 -17.66
N ASP A 553 -44.10 -16.53 -18.06
CA ASP A 553 -44.10 -16.99 -19.45
C ASP A 553 -45.01 -16.09 -20.31
N ALA A 554 -46.20 -15.71 -19.82
CA ALA A 554 -47.09 -14.77 -20.51
C ALA A 554 -46.47 -13.38 -20.66
N MET A 555 -45.74 -12.92 -19.64
CA MET A 555 -44.96 -11.67 -19.68
C MET A 555 -43.90 -11.69 -20.78
N LYS A 556 -43.14 -12.78 -20.91
CA LYS A 556 -42.11 -12.93 -21.95
C LYS A 556 -42.70 -13.01 -23.36
N GLN A 557 -43.89 -13.59 -23.49
CA GLN A 557 -44.57 -13.78 -24.77
C GLN A 557 -45.43 -12.57 -25.19
N GLY A 558 -45.63 -11.60 -24.28
CA GLY A 558 -46.51 -10.44 -24.53
C GLY A 558 -48.00 -10.80 -24.51
N GLU A 559 -48.36 -11.93 -23.88
CA GLU A 559 -49.73 -12.47 -23.85
C GLU A 559 -50.42 -12.27 -22.49
N LEU A 560 -49.99 -11.29 -21.69
CA LEU A 560 -50.47 -11.11 -20.32
C LEU A 560 -52.01 -10.94 -20.21
N ASN A 561 -52.64 -10.34 -21.22
CA ASN A 561 -54.09 -10.18 -21.29
C ASN A 561 -54.85 -11.52 -21.42
N SER A 562 -54.20 -12.61 -21.84
CA SER A 562 -54.86 -13.91 -22.00
C SER A 562 -55.00 -14.68 -20.68
N ILE A 563 -54.22 -14.30 -19.66
CA ILE A 563 -54.17 -15.01 -18.37
C ILE A 563 -54.86 -14.27 -17.22
N VAL A 564 -55.33 -13.04 -17.45
CA VAL A 564 -56.07 -12.27 -16.43
C VAL A 564 -57.47 -12.82 -16.22
N ASP A 565 -57.99 -12.67 -15.02
CA ASP A 565 -59.32 -13.15 -14.65
C ASP A 565 -60.42 -12.31 -15.32
N SER A 566 -61.06 -12.87 -16.34
CA SER A 566 -62.16 -12.23 -17.06
C SER A 566 -63.40 -11.99 -16.19
N SER A 567 -63.57 -12.72 -15.08
CA SER A 567 -64.69 -12.51 -14.15
C SER A 567 -64.59 -11.19 -13.38
N ALA A 568 -63.41 -10.56 -13.35
CA ALA A 568 -63.21 -9.26 -12.71
C ALA A 568 -63.60 -8.07 -13.62
N GLY A 569 -64.09 -8.33 -14.84
CA GLY A 569 -64.39 -7.33 -15.85
C GLY A 569 -63.17 -6.93 -16.69
N GLU A 570 -63.28 -5.81 -17.41
CA GLU A 570 -62.22 -5.32 -18.28
C GLU A 570 -61.12 -4.62 -17.48
N TRP A 571 -59.98 -5.28 -17.37
CA TRP A 571 -58.79 -4.72 -16.74
C TRP A 571 -58.12 -3.68 -17.66
N PRO A 572 -57.71 -2.51 -17.15
CA PRO A 572 -56.88 -1.60 -17.91
C PRO A 572 -55.49 -2.20 -18.17
N VAL A 573 -55.05 -2.24 -19.43
CA VAL A 573 -53.78 -2.87 -19.86
C VAL A 573 -52.57 -2.37 -19.04
N GLY A 574 -52.53 -1.07 -18.74
CA GLY A 574 -51.46 -0.50 -17.90
C GLY A 574 -51.43 -1.06 -16.47
N HIS A 575 -52.59 -1.34 -15.87
CA HIS A 575 -52.68 -1.91 -14.52
C HIS A 575 -52.30 -3.39 -14.52
N ILE A 576 -52.68 -4.14 -15.56
CA ILE A 576 -52.30 -5.55 -15.72
C ILE A 576 -50.78 -5.70 -15.70
N GLN A 577 -50.10 -4.89 -16.52
CA GLN A 577 -48.64 -4.89 -16.62
C GLN A 577 -47.99 -4.53 -15.28
N GLN A 578 -48.42 -3.42 -14.66
CA GLN A 578 -47.87 -2.96 -13.38
C GLN A 578 -48.06 -3.98 -12.24
N LEU A 579 -49.24 -4.60 -12.15
CA LEU A 579 -49.51 -5.62 -11.14
C LEU A 579 -48.70 -6.89 -11.36
N ALA A 580 -48.51 -7.32 -12.61
CA ALA A 580 -47.67 -8.47 -12.92
C ALA A 580 -46.20 -8.20 -12.58
N ASP A 581 -45.65 -7.06 -13.00
CA ASP A 581 -44.28 -6.66 -12.69
C ASP A 581 -44.04 -6.59 -11.18
N LEU A 582 -44.95 -5.94 -10.45
CA LEU A 582 -44.90 -5.82 -8.99
C LEU A 582 -44.96 -7.18 -8.31
N ALA A 583 -45.87 -8.05 -8.74
CA ALA A 583 -46.06 -9.35 -8.13
C ALA A 583 -44.86 -10.29 -8.39
N LEU A 584 -44.26 -10.23 -9.59
CA LEU A 584 -43.08 -10.99 -9.93
C LEU A 584 -41.85 -10.52 -9.13
N ILE A 585 -41.59 -9.21 -9.02
CA ILE A 585 -40.46 -8.72 -8.22
C ILE A 585 -40.63 -9.03 -6.72
N CYS A 586 -41.87 -9.02 -6.21
CA CYS A 586 -42.16 -9.45 -4.83
C CYS A 586 -41.90 -10.94 -4.60
N THR A 587 -42.06 -11.78 -5.64
CA THR A 587 -41.88 -13.24 -5.55
C THR A 587 -40.49 -13.71 -5.96
N GLU A 588 -39.50 -12.80 -6.01
CA GLU A 588 -38.11 -13.15 -6.28
C GLU A 588 -37.54 -14.17 -5.28
N GLN A 589 -36.62 -15.01 -5.76
CA GLN A 589 -36.07 -16.11 -4.95
C GLN A 589 -35.25 -15.60 -3.76
N SER A 590 -34.51 -14.50 -3.96
CA SER A 590 -33.74 -13.85 -2.90
C SER A 590 -34.51 -12.69 -2.30
N SER A 591 -34.62 -12.68 -0.97
CA SER A 591 -35.21 -11.58 -0.19
C SER A 591 -34.57 -10.23 -0.48
N ARG A 592 -33.27 -10.18 -0.84
CA ARG A 592 -32.55 -8.95 -1.17
C ARG A 592 -32.97 -8.32 -2.50
N SER A 593 -33.52 -9.12 -3.41
CA SER A 593 -34.02 -8.64 -4.70
C SER A 593 -35.46 -8.13 -4.62
N ARG A 594 -36.16 -8.41 -3.51
CA ARG A 594 -37.54 -7.98 -3.30
C ARG A 594 -37.56 -6.52 -2.84
N PRO A 595 -38.55 -5.72 -3.28
CA PRO A 595 -38.69 -4.35 -2.83
C PRO A 595 -39.19 -4.30 -1.39
N ALA A 596 -38.93 -3.18 -0.70
CA ALA A 596 -39.70 -2.82 0.48
C ALA A 596 -41.14 -2.50 0.06
N LEU A 597 -42.13 -2.85 0.91
CA LEU A 597 -43.53 -2.49 0.64
C LEU A 597 -43.74 -0.97 0.71
N SER A 598 -43.00 -0.27 1.57
CA SER A 598 -42.99 1.18 1.64
C SER A 598 -42.18 1.80 0.49
N GLY A 599 -42.44 3.08 0.19
CA GLY A 599 -41.78 3.79 -0.90
C GLY A 599 -42.38 3.48 -2.27
N GLN A 600 -41.54 3.11 -3.24
CA GLN A 600 -41.95 3.00 -4.66
C GLN A 600 -43.08 1.99 -4.89
N LEU A 601 -43.06 0.85 -4.19
CA LEU A 601 -44.11 -0.17 -4.32
C LEU A 601 -45.45 0.38 -3.81
N TRP A 602 -45.48 0.94 -2.60
CA TRP A 602 -46.67 1.59 -2.06
C TRP A 602 -47.21 2.67 -3.01
N THR A 603 -46.36 3.57 -3.49
CA THR A 603 -46.76 4.63 -4.42
C THR A 603 -47.39 4.07 -5.70
N ALA A 604 -46.84 2.99 -6.27
CA ALA A 604 -47.43 2.36 -7.45
C ALA A 604 -48.83 1.76 -7.15
N VAL A 605 -48.97 1.04 -6.03
CA VAL A 605 -50.23 0.42 -5.62
C VAL A 605 -51.29 1.47 -5.26
N GLU A 606 -50.89 2.53 -4.57
CA GLU A 606 -51.75 3.65 -4.20
C GLU A 606 -52.26 4.41 -5.43
N ASN A 607 -51.40 4.73 -6.39
CA ASN A 607 -51.81 5.37 -7.64
C ASN A 607 -52.80 4.52 -8.44
N MET A 608 -52.60 3.19 -8.48
CA MET A 608 -53.53 2.27 -9.13
C MET A 608 -54.90 2.25 -8.41
N ARG A 609 -54.91 2.24 -7.07
CA ARG A 609 -56.14 2.33 -6.28
C ARG A 609 -56.89 3.63 -6.57
N ASP A 610 -56.19 4.76 -6.54
CA ASP A 610 -56.81 6.07 -6.72
C ASP A 610 -57.37 6.23 -8.14
N GLY A 611 -56.64 5.74 -9.15
CA GLY A 611 -57.12 5.65 -10.53
C GLY A 611 -58.36 4.76 -10.69
N ALA A 612 -58.49 3.71 -9.88
CA ALA A 612 -59.64 2.80 -9.89
C ALA A 612 -60.89 3.36 -9.18
N MET A 613 -60.72 4.33 -8.28
CA MET A 613 -61.80 4.96 -7.50
C MET A 613 -62.37 6.22 -8.16
N LEU A 614 -61.73 6.74 -9.21
CA LEU A 614 -62.25 7.84 -10.02
C LEU A 614 -63.42 7.36 -10.91
N PRO A 615 -64.58 8.05 -10.91
CA PRO A 615 -65.64 7.73 -11.85
C PRO A 615 -65.18 7.98 -13.30
N SER A 616 -65.60 7.11 -14.23
CA SER A 616 -65.32 7.20 -15.66
C SER A 616 -65.60 8.62 -16.21
N PRO A 617 -64.87 9.08 -17.25
CA PRO A 617 -64.86 10.47 -17.69
C PRO A 617 -66.09 10.84 -18.53
N SER A 618 -67.29 10.74 -17.95
CA SER A 618 -68.54 11.25 -18.52
C SER A 618 -69.27 12.25 -17.64
N SER A 619 -68.71 12.65 -16.50
CA SER A 619 -69.20 13.80 -15.72
C SER A 619 -68.05 14.71 -15.33
N SER A 620 -67.68 15.59 -16.26
CA SER A 620 -66.83 16.75 -15.97
C SER A 620 -67.54 17.69 -14.99
N SER A 621 -66.98 17.82 -13.80
CA SER A 621 -66.85 19.14 -13.18
C SER A 621 -65.60 19.15 -12.33
N SER A 622 -64.61 19.85 -12.83
CA SER A 622 -63.41 20.28 -12.13
C SER A 622 -63.77 20.97 -10.82
N VAL A 623 -63.34 20.40 -9.70
CA VAL A 623 -62.94 21.19 -8.52
C VAL A 623 -61.68 20.55 -7.98
N ARG A 624 -60.58 21.31 -8.04
CA ARG A 624 -59.33 20.98 -7.35
C ARG A 624 -59.56 21.20 -5.85
N ASP A 625 -59.05 20.27 -5.06
CA ASP A 625 -58.36 20.52 -3.80
C ASP A 625 -59.06 21.49 -2.82
N GLU A 626 -60.01 20.96 -2.05
CA GLU A 626 -60.36 21.46 -0.71
C GLU A 626 -60.43 20.24 0.22
N SER A 627 -59.91 20.40 1.44
CA SER A 627 -59.84 19.39 2.52
C SER A 627 -61.13 18.56 2.65
N ILE A 628 -61.12 17.34 2.07
CA ILE A 628 -62.26 16.44 2.18
C ILE A 628 -62.29 15.89 3.60
N ILE A 629 -63.23 16.37 4.41
CA ILE A 629 -63.56 15.80 5.71
C ILE A 629 -63.94 14.32 5.49
N PRO A 630 -63.26 13.35 6.13
CA PRO A 630 -63.66 11.95 6.03
C PRO A 630 -65.13 11.77 6.38
N SER A 631 -65.91 11.12 5.52
CA SER A 631 -67.37 11.02 5.67
C SER A 631 -67.81 10.42 7.02
N HIS A 632 -67.00 9.52 7.60
CA HIS A 632 -67.24 8.92 8.91
C HIS A 632 -67.00 9.86 10.10
N PHE A 633 -66.42 11.06 9.89
CA PHE A 633 -66.33 12.12 10.90
C PHE A 633 -67.56 13.01 10.93
N THR A 634 -68.40 12.96 9.90
CA THR A 634 -69.61 13.77 9.80
C THR A 634 -70.81 13.06 10.39
N CYS A 635 -71.64 13.78 11.14
CA CYS A 635 -72.86 13.26 11.70
C CYS A 635 -73.89 13.06 10.59
N ALA A 636 -74.53 11.90 10.54
CA ALA A 636 -75.53 11.64 9.51
C ALA A 636 -76.86 12.40 9.68
N ILE A 637 -77.07 13.09 10.82
CA ILE A 637 -78.24 13.94 11.07
C ILE A 637 -77.96 15.41 10.69
N SER A 638 -76.82 15.97 11.12
CA SER A 638 -76.47 17.38 10.84
C SER A 638 -75.58 17.58 9.62
N HIS A 639 -74.93 16.53 9.13
CA HIS A 639 -73.87 16.58 8.12
C HIS A 639 -72.65 17.43 8.51
N GLU A 640 -72.48 17.74 9.80
CA GLU A 640 -71.34 18.46 10.37
C GLU A 640 -70.36 17.50 11.06
N ILE A 641 -69.11 17.93 11.27
CA ILE A 641 -68.11 17.16 12.04
C ILE A 641 -68.62 16.95 13.46
N MET A 642 -68.62 15.68 13.90
CA MET A 642 -69.06 15.32 15.25
C MET A 642 -68.05 15.78 16.31
N GLN A 643 -68.52 16.55 17.29
CA GLN A 643 -67.75 16.97 18.45
C GLN A 643 -67.85 15.97 19.61
N ASP A 644 -69.01 15.35 19.77
CA ASP A 644 -69.27 14.33 20.80
C ASP A 644 -69.93 13.08 20.18
N PRO A 645 -69.21 12.31 19.35
CA PRO A 645 -69.77 11.17 18.62
C PRO A 645 -70.30 10.09 19.56
N HIS A 646 -71.52 9.62 19.30
CA HIS A 646 -72.25 8.61 20.07
C HIS A 646 -72.82 7.52 19.17
N PHE A 647 -72.59 6.28 19.56
CA PHE A 647 -73.12 5.09 18.92
C PHE A 647 -74.58 4.86 19.33
N ALA A 648 -75.46 4.63 18.36
CA ALA A 648 -76.82 4.14 18.59
C ALA A 648 -76.95 2.66 18.19
N GLU A 649 -78.03 2.01 18.64
CA GLU A 649 -78.26 0.57 18.41
C GLU A 649 -78.29 0.17 16.93
N ASP A 650 -78.67 1.08 16.03
CA ASP A 650 -78.71 0.83 14.59
C ASP A 650 -77.34 0.65 13.94
N GLY A 651 -76.25 0.77 14.70
CA GLY A 651 -74.88 0.61 14.22
C GLY A 651 -74.24 1.89 13.72
N PHE A 652 -74.97 3.01 13.73
CA PHE A 652 -74.47 4.31 13.26
C PHE A 652 -73.98 5.17 14.42
N THR A 653 -73.04 6.07 14.11
CA THR A 653 -72.54 7.06 15.05
C THR A 653 -73.10 8.44 14.68
N TYR A 654 -73.53 9.18 15.69
CA TYR A 654 -74.20 10.47 15.57
C TYR A 654 -73.59 11.50 16.52
N GLU A 655 -73.86 12.78 16.31
CA GLU A 655 -73.60 13.79 17.32
C GLU A 655 -74.45 13.53 18.56
N GLY A 656 -73.83 13.50 19.73
CA GLY A 656 -74.42 13.03 20.98
C GLY A 656 -75.71 13.75 21.33
N ASP A 657 -75.72 15.07 21.21
CA ASP A 657 -76.89 15.88 21.54
C ASP A 657 -78.03 15.70 20.53
N LEU A 658 -77.70 15.52 19.25
CA LEU A 658 -78.69 15.32 18.19
C LEU A 658 -79.40 13.97 18.33
N ILE A 659 -78.64 12.89 18.57
CA ILE A 659 -79.24 11.56 18.74
C ILE A 659 -80.04 11.46 20.04
N ARG A 660 -79.56 12.08 21.13
CA ARG A 660 -80.32 12.16 22.38
C ARG A 660 -81.66 12.88 22.18
N LYS A 661 -81.64 14.03 21.48
CA LYS A 661 -82.85 14.79 21.15
C LYS A 661 -83.79 14.04 20.22
N TRP A 662 -83.26 13.32 19.24
CA TRP A 662 -84.06 12.49 18.33
C TRP A 662 -84.81 11.38 19.08
N LEU A 663 -84.12 10.68 19.99
CA LEU A 663 -84.65 9.54 20.74
C LEU A 663 -85.62 9.92 21.87
N GLN A 664 -85.71 11.20 22.24
CA GLN A 664 -86.76 11.69 23.14
C GLN A 664 -88.14 11.53 22.50
N ASN A 665 -88.25 11.86 21.21
CA ASN A 665 -89.53 11.91 20.49
C ASN A 665 -89.75 10.73 19.51
N ASN A 666 -88.72 9.94 19.23
CA ASN A 666 -88.77 8.83 18.26
C ASN A 666 -88.21 7.54 18.84
N ASN A 667 -88.74 6.40 18.38
CA ASN A 667 -88.24 5.05 18.69
C ASN A 667 -87.67 4.34 17.45
N ARG A 668 -87.25 5.11 16.44
CA ARG A 668 -86.74 4.61 15.16
C ARG A 668 -85.38 5.20 14.83
N SER A 669 -84.58 4.43 14.10
CA SER A 669 -83.27 4.82 13.58
C SER A 669 -83.38 6.08 12.71
N PRO A 670 -82.60 7.14 12.98
CA PRO A 670 -82.53 8.31 12.10
C PRO A 670 -82.09 7.95 10.67
N MET A 671 -81.22 6.95 10.51
CA MET A 671 -80.64 6.58 9.21
C MET A 671 -81.47 5.61 8.40
N THR A 672 -82.03 4.59 9.06
CA THR A 672 -82.71 3.49 8.35
C THR A 672 -84.23 3.53 8.51
N ASN A 673 -84.74 4.42 9.36
CA ASN A 673 -86.13 4.50 9.77
C ASN A 673 -86.68 3.13 10.26
N LYS A 674 -85.83 2.25 10.79
CA LYS A 674 -86.24 0.97 11.41
C LYS A 674 -86.47 1.15 12.91
N PRO A 675 -87.39 0.39 13.53
CA PRO A 675 -87.61 0.46 14.98
C PRO A 675 -86.35 0.04 15.73
N LEU A 676 -85.99 0.80 16.77
CA LEU A 676 -84.88 0.50 17.68
C LEU A 676 -85.43 -0.34 18.85
N GLN A 677 -84.74 -1.41 19.22
CA GLN A 677 -85.06 -2.23 20.39
C GLN A 677 -84.80 -1.48 21.71
N HIS A 678 -83.84 -0.56 21.74
CA HIS A 678 -83.58 0.29 22.90
C HIS A 678 -83.04 1.68 22.53
N ARG A 679 -83.28 2.67 23.41
CA ARG A 679 -82.87 4.08 23.19
C ARG A 679 -81.52 4.44 23.81
N LYS A 680 -80.73 3.46 24.23
CA LYS A 680 -79.42 3.70 24.84
C LYS A 680 -78.41 4.13 23.77
N VAL A 681 -77.70 5.21 24.04
CA VAL A 681 -76.57 5.69 23.23
C VAL A 681 -75.29 5.55 24.02
N ILE A 682 -74.19 5.20 23.35
CA ILE A 682 -72.88 4.95 23.97
C ILE A 682 -71.87 5.94 23.39
N PRO A 683 -71.12 6.70 24.21
CA PRO A 683 -70.07 7.58 23.70
C PRO A 683 -69.02 6.82 22.88
N ASN A 684 -68.72 7.30 21.67
CA ASN A 684 -67.68 6.74 20.80
C ASN A 684 -66.37 7.52 21.00
N ILE A 685 -65.71 7.23 22.13
CA ILE A 685 -64.50 7.93 22.57
C ILE A 685 -63.37 7.78 21.53
N SER A 686 -63.26 6.62 20.88
CA SER A 686 -62.24 6.36 19.86
C SER A 686 -62.42 7.27 18.63
N LEU A 687 -63.65 7.41 18.13
CA LEU A 687 -63.93 8.30 17.01
C LEU A 687 -63.72 9.77 17.42
N ARG A 688 -64.09 10.13 18.65
CA ARG A 688 -63.85 11.47 19.18
C ARG A 688 -62.37 11.83 19.19
N SER A 689 -61.50 10.93 19.67
CA SER A 689 -60.05 11.14 19.64
C SER A 689 -59.50 11.24 18.21
N ALA A 690 -59.98 10.40 17.28
CA ALA A 690 -59.56 10.43 15.88
C ALA A 690 -59.96 11.73 15.17
N ILE A 691 -61.17 12.24 15.44
CA ILE A 691 -61.63 13.54 14.92
C ILE A 691 -60.76 14.67 15.48
N GLN A 692 -60.44 14.64 16.77
CA GLN A 692 -59.59 15.67 17.40
C GLN A 692 -58.16 15.68 16.86
N GLU A 693 -57.56 14.51 16.64
CA GLU A 693 -56.24 14.38 16.05
C GLU A 693 -56.24 14.88 14.59
N TRP A 694 -57.27 14.53 13.81
CA TRP A 694 -57.43 15.03 12.45
C TRP A 694 -57.60 16.55 12.42
N LEU A 695 -58.44 17.12 13.29
CA LEU A 695 -58.61 18.57 13.42
C LEU A 695 -57.31 19.27 13.81
N GLN A 696 -56.48 18.68 14.66
CA GLN A 696 -55.16 19.24 15.01
C GLN A 696 -54.21 19.24 13.82
N GLN A 697 -54.15 18.14 13.06
CA GLN A 697 -53.29 18.01 11.87
C GLN A 697 -53.72 18.94 10.73
N HIS A 698 -55.00 19.30 10.65
CA HIS A 698 -55.56 20.16 9.60
C HIS A 698 -55.87 21.60 10.08
N SER A 699 -55.56 21.93 11.34
CA SER A 699 -55.77 23.27 11.92
C SER A 699 -54.86 24.34 11.33
N THR A 700 -53.75 23.98 10.68
CA THR A 700 -52.87 24.90 9.94
C THR A 700 -53.41 25.32 8.57
N LEU A 701 -54.53 24.76 8.11
CA LEU A 701 -55.17 25.07 6.82
C LEU A 701 -56.52 25.79 6.96
N LEU A 702 -57.00 26.03 8.19
CA LEU A 702 -58.28 26.70 8.49
C LEU A 702 -58.10 28.04 9.25
N GLN A 703 -56.89 28.62 9.21
CA GLN A 703 -56.62 30.05 9.40
C GLN A 703 -56.13 30.62 8.07
#